data_AF-A0A7V8AY27-F1
#
_entry.id   AF-A0A7V8AY27-F1
#
_cell.length_a   1.000
_cell.length_b   1.000
_cell.length_c   1.000
_cell.angle_alpha   90.00
_cell.angle_beta   90.00
_cell.angle_gamma   90.00
#
_symmetry.space_group_name_H-M   'P 1'
#
loop_
_entity.id
_entity.type
_entity.pdbx_description
1 polymer ?
#
loop_
_entity_poly.entity_id
_entity_poly.type
_entity_poly.pdbx_seq_one_letter_code
_entity_poly.pdbx_strand_id
1 'polypeptide(L)'
;MIQPTRKKFTYAMLLAGAALGLATAATPDDPTGIIKKPIPEKTVVFTFDDGCASGATIAAPILKKAGFSGTFYVSDAYGFRERKDWYLTWRQIKGMADDGFEIGNHTRGHGMLSMTDELGCQAYIWTLEDEAIANRIPKPTTLAWPFYVVNPKFYPLLSSWGYTFGRGGYGRVYRPTVDHPMDAPSFAVGGIGMTIEGFISAVKQATAGRVVLLTFHGTPDAEHAAISTDPDLFEDMVDYCKDNHYNVIAMRDLAQYIDTAKAAKLPPTQEKLANAGPELLVKGDKPFVRRQRPSRGFRFPVELTAAWTCKEIYRLRLPDSVYAAVNGTKLTLFVAETTDVTKLAPTFDVARFAIANPPSGTVRDFTKPQTYTITAQDKSTKDYVVQVVKTPAPMHYTWASNQPGKFADAAQWKTNLGSAAAPAPAGNSDTILNFYAGGNYTVTREGADDFVLNQLNIGSSALTLTSTGTLVFAKSKTHGALPGMNSQNRAEVTIKAPLRLDADFTIDGLETDDTRVFIPGAISGKGGLIKNGPHTAYISNASNTYSGGTTINDGCLAVNPKGIGTGPVTVNKGGVISFGGVPVTNALTSNGGCFSGGGEACWSGPVKLNADTKIDTNERLEFNNKEAGISGAGGITLTAQVAGQGFKSGTLKLTGTNTYTGATMVDAGVLEVVSSLYNNDATRWTPANISVNGAAGELMLHVGGPGEFTAAQAGMMLKNIATGVNKNGLMAGATFGIDTGKATTVQELASTIMDSKGPGGGSVLIRKGGAGTLKLSGANTYTGRTIVTGGTLSVDSFNSVVKGKASSSLGAPKNVADAEIMVSGSSTLMYTGKGETTDRNLNMPGDGDNLTLDQSGSGLLKFTSPFVMSGFAWNKTVILAGSSAGTGELAFNIDNVYDRKGNATTALTKSGSGTWVLSGKNTYTGPTTVTLGTLALTNVHGLSDKTEVTVADGAMLDLNFTGEMHLGKLTLDGKLQPAGTYSAATSPKSIKGKGVIKTDGK
;
A
#
# COMPACT_ATOMS: atom_id res chain seq x y z
N MET A 1 30.70 -41.15 69.97
CA MET A 1 29.93 -39.90 70.16
C MET A 1 30.25 -38.99 68.97
N ILE A 2 29.33 -38.54 68.11
CA ILE A 2 27.86 -38.72 67.99
C ILE A 2 27.52 -38.96 66.50
N GLN A 3 26.35 -39.55 66.19
CA GLN A 3 25.78 -39.78 64.84
C GLN A 3 24.28 -39.38 64.85
N PRO A 4 23.55 -39.32 63.72
CA PRO A 4 23.94 -39.18 62.29
C PRO A 4 23.28 -37.86 61.71
N THR A 5 22.87 -37.60 60.46
CA THR A 5 22.77 -38.30 59.16
C THR A 5 23.01 -37.31 57.98
N ARG A 6 23.35 -37.80 56.78
CA ARG A 6 22.81 -37.39 55.46
C ARG A 6 23.32 -38.35 54.37
N LYS A 7 22.57 -38.56 53.28
CA LYS A 7 22.92 -39.51 52.20
C LYS A 7 23.94 -38.90 51.20
N LYS A 8 24.74 -39.76 50.57
CA LYS A 8 25.90 -39.41 49.73
C LYS A 8 25.55 -39.22 48.24
N PHE A 9 26.29 -38.33 47.58
CA PHE A 9 26.58 -38.41 46.14
C PHE A 9 27.70 -39.44 45.88
N THR A 10 27.73 -40.04 44.69
CA THR A 10 28.91 -40.75 44.17
C THR A 10 29.01 -40.56 42.65
N TYR A 11 30.23 -40.40 42.14
CA TYR A 11 30.54 -40.34 40.70
C TYR A 11 30.54 -41.73 40.05
N ALA A 12 30.27 -41.78 38.75
CA ALA A 12 30.77 -42.80 37.82
C ALA A 12 30.91 -42.18 36.42
N MET A 13 31.89 -42.62 35.63
CA MET A 13 32.14 -42.13 34.27
C MET A 13 32.63 -43.29 33.40
N LEU A 14 32.44 -43.17 32.07
CA LEU A 14 32.90 -44.07 31.01
C LEU A 14 32.30 -45.49 30.98
N LEU A 15 31.34 -45.66 30.08
CA LEU A 15 31.36 -46.75 29.10
C LEU A 15 30.91 -46.17 27.75
N ALA A 16 31.67 -46.43 26.69
CA ALA A 16 31.37 -45.92 25.35
C ALA A 16 30.40 -46.88 24.63
N GLY A 17 29.21 -46.38 24.28
CA GLY A 17 28.25 -47.07 23.42
C GLY A 17 28.05 -46.30 22.13
N ALA A 18 28.20 -46.96 20.99
CA ALA A 18 28.03 -46.31 19.68
C ALA A 18 26.55 -46.00 19.42
N ALA A 19 26.21 -44.71 19.36
CA ALA A 19 24.88 -44.25 18.97
C ALA A 19 24.70 -44.42 17.46
N LEU A 20 24.26 -45.60 17.03
CA LEU A 20 23.75 -45.82 15.67
C LEU A 20 22.57 -44.89 15.42
N GLY A 21 22.73 -43.98 14.45
CA GLY A 21 21.69 -43.06 14.03
C GLY A 21 20.55 -43.81 13.35
N LEU A 22 19.48 -44.11 14.10
CA LEU A 22 18.23 -44.60 13.54
C LEU A 22 17.56 -43.49 12.72
N ALA A 23 17.77 -43.51 11.41
CA ALA A 23 16.92 -42.77 10.49
C ALA A 23 15.49 -43.30 10.63
N THR A 24 14.52 -42.41 10.82
CA THR A 24 13.10 -42.75 10.84
C THR A 24 12.69 -43.29 9.47
N ALA A 25 12.29 -44.57 9.43
CA ALA A 25 11.72 -45.16 8.22
C ALA A 25 10.37 -44.51 7.89
N ALA A 26 10.03 -44.45 6.59
CA ALA A 26 8.74 -43.94 6.14
C ALA A 26 7.59 -44.74 6.78
N THR A 27 6.55 -44.03 7.23
CA THR A 27 5.36 -44.62 7.86
C THR A 27 4.14 -44.43 6.94
N PRO A 28 2.99 -45.09 7.20
CA PRO A 28 1.78 -44.85 6.41
C PRO A 28 1.32 -43.37 6.43
N ASP A 29 1.57 -42.64 7.51
CA ASP A 29 1.21 -41.22 7.68
C ASP A 29 2.33 -40.24 7.22
N ASP A 30 3.54 -40.76 6.99
CA ASP A 30 4.68 -40.06 6.40
C ASP A 30 5.41 -40.97 5.38
N PRO A 31 4.82 -41.19 4.20
CA PRO A 31 5.38 -42.08 3.17
C PRO A 31 6.66 -41.53 2.51
N THR A 32 7.07 -40.30 2.84
CA THR A 32 8.25 -39.63 2.28
C THR A 32 9.38 -39.41 3.30
N GLY A 33 9.13 -39.68 4.58
CA GLY A 33 10.10 -39.48 5.67
C GLY A 33 10.43 -38.01 5.91
N ILE A 34 9.44 -37.12 5.82
CA ILE A 34 9.56 -35.69 6.16
C ILE A 34 9.80 -35.50 7.67
N ILE A 35 9.30 -36.39 8.53
CA ILE A 35 9.39 -36.28 9.99
C ILE A 35 10.73 -36.85 10.49
N LYS A 36 11.67 -35.95 10.77
CA LYS A 36 13.01 -36.22 11.35
C LYS A 36 12.91 -36.83 12.75
N LYS A 37 11.99 -36.32 13.56
CA LYS A 37 11.67 -36.77 14.93
C LYS A 37 10.20 -36.45 15.22
N PRO A 38 9.48 -37.25 16.04
CA PRO A 38 8.05 -37.04 16.29
C PRO A 38 7.73 -35.62 16.79
N ILE A 39 6.72 -34.99 16.21
CA ILE A 39 6.17 -33.70 16.65
C ILE A 39 5.31 -33.96 17.90
N PRO A 40 5.62 -33.35 19.06
CA PRO A 40 4.84 -33.54 20.28
C PRO A 40 3.39 -33.09 20.13
N GLU A 41 2.49 -33.79 20.82
CA GLU A 41 1.16 -33.25 21.11
C GLU A 41 1.29 -31.89 21.81
N LYS A 42 0.30 -31.01 21.61
CA LYS A 42 0.26 -29.62 22.09
C LYS A 42 1.35 -28.70 21.53
N THR A 43 1.95 -29.02 20.38
CA THR A 43 2.89 -28.11 19.69
C THR A 43 2.16 -27.01 18.93
N VAL A 44 2.45 -25.76 19.27
CA VAL A 44 1.77 -24.55 18.76
C VAL A 44 2.83 -23.50 18.39
N VAL A 45 2.56 -22.71 17.35
CA VAL A 45 3.42 -21.59 16.93
C VAL A 45 2.65 -20.29 17.06
N PHE A 46 3.20 -19.33 17.80
CA PHE A 46 2.67 -17.96 17.89
C PHE A 46 3.45 -17.07 16.94
N THR A 47 2.74 -16.40 16.04
CA THR A 47 3.30 -15.50 15.02
C THR A 47 2.70 -14.10 15.16
N PHE A 48 3.53 -13.07 15.05
CA PHE A 48 3.16 -11.66 15.24
C PHE A 48 3.59 -10.87 14.01
N ASP A 49 2.63 -10.38 13.25
CA ASP A 49 2.85 -9.70 11.98
C ASP A 49 3.02 -8.17 12.16
N ASP A 50 3.24 -7.46 11.06
CA ASP A 50 3.43 -5.99 10.91
C ASP A 50 4.50 -5.28 11.75
N GLY A 51 5.18 -5.96 12.68
CA GLY A 51 6.23 -5.36 13.50
C GLY A 51 5.74 -4.25 14.44
N CYS A 52 4.52 -4.38 14.98
CA CYS A 52 3.95 -3.46 15.98
C CYS A 52 4.82 -3.38 17.25
N ALA A 53 4.94 -2.20 17.86
CA ALA A 53 5.77 -1.94 19.05
C ALA A 53 5.37 -2.82 20.25
N SER A 54 4.09 -3.18 20.35
CA SER A 54 3.53 -4.12 21.33
C SER A 54 4.17 -5.51 21.28
N GLY A 55 4.75 -5.91 20.14
CA GLY A 55 5.55 -7.14 20.03
C GLY A 55 6.69 -7.17 21.06
N ALA A 56 7.46 -6.09 21.18
CA ALA A 56 8.58 -5.99 22.12
C ALA A 56 8.18 -5.47 23.51
N THR A 57 7.13 -4.65 23.62
CA THR A 57 6.74 -4.05 24.91
C THR A 57 5.72 -4.88 25.71
N ILE A 58 4.99 -5.80 25.06
CA ILE A 58 3.93 -6.60 25.69
C ILE A 58 4.08 -8.10 25.35
N ALA A 59 4.08 -8.48 24.08
CA ALA A 59 4.01 -9.89 23.66
C ALA A 59 5.26 -10.70 24.07
N ALA A 60 6.45 -10.28 23.64
CA ALA A 60 7.71 -10.94 23.98
C ALA A 60 7.97 -11.00 25.50
N PRO A 61 7.75 -9.93 26.31
CA PRO A 61 7.79 -10.02 27.77
C PRO A 61 6.85 -11.08 28.37
N ILE A 62 5.62 -11.18 27.88
CA ILE A 62 4.63 -12.17 28.36
C ILE A 62 5.06 -13.61 27.98
N LEU A 63 5.51 -13.83 26.74
CA LEU A 63 6.01 -15.14 26.30
C LEU A 63 7.28 -15.57 27.06
N LYS A 64 8.22 -14.65 27.27
CA LYS A 64 9.45 -14.90 28.05
C LYS A 64 9.14 -15.25 29.51
N LYS A 65 8.16 -14.58 30.13
CA LYS A 65 7.59 -14.90 31.46
C LYS A 65 6.84 -16.25 31.47
N ALA A 66 6.25 -16.65 30.35
CA ALA A 66 5.63 -17.96 30.21
C ALA A 66 6.68 -19.08 30.11
N GLY A 67 7.82 -18.82 29.49
CA GLY A 67 8.82 -19.82 29.09
C GLY A 67 8.62 -20.29 27.64
N PHE A 68 8.01 -19.44 26.81
CA PHE A 68 7.61 -19.71 25.43
C PHE A 68 8.41 -18.87 24.43
N SER A 69 8.52 -19.38 23.21
CA SER A 69 9.10 -18.68 22.05
C SER A 69 7.98 -18.17 21.12
N GLY A 70 8.35 -17.54 20.02
CA GLY A 70 7.44 -17.00 19.00
C GLY A 70 8.19 -16.28 17.89
N THR A 71 7.49 -16.02 16.79
CA THR A 71 8.06 -15.39 15.58
C THR A 71 7.43 -14.03 15.33
N PHE A 72 8.27 -13.00 15.21
CA PHE A 72 7.87 -11.63 14.89
C PHE A 72 8.21 -11.36 13.42
N TYR A 73 7.21 -11.34 12.56
CA TYR A 73 7.31 -11.04 11.15
C TYR A 73 7.35 -9.52 10.95
N VAL A 74 8.46 -9.01 10.40
CA VAL A 74 8.71 -7.57 10.25
C VAL A 74 8.57 -7.15 8.79
N SER A 75 7.74 -6.13 8.56
CA SER A 75 7.73 -5.27 7.38
C SER A 75 8.22 -3.86 7.76
N ASP A 76 8.57 -3.03 6.77
CA ASP A 76 8.87 -1.60 6.92
C ASP A 76 7.66 -0.71 6.53
N ALA A 77 6.45 -1.28 6.58
CA ALA A 77 5.19 -0.72 6.10
C ALA A 77 4.51 0.23 7.11
N TYR A 78 3.39 0.84 6.72
CA TYR A 78 2.53 1.62 7.63
C TYR A 78 3.31 2.73 8.36
N GLY A 79 2.93 3.05 9.59
CA GLY A 79 3.73 3.87 10.49
C GLY A 79 5.14 3.34 10.82
N PHE A 80 5.60 2.16 10.37
CA PHE A 80 6.88 1.57 10.82
C PHE A 80 8.05 2.53 10.71
N ARG A 81 8.23 3.21 9.57
CA ARG A 81 9.40 4.07 9.35
C ARG A 81 9.45 5.29 10.28
N GLU A 82 8.31 5.74 10.82
CA GLU A 82 8.16 7.08 11.44
C GLU A 82 7.55 7.01 12.86
N ARG A 83 6.48 6.23 13.05
CA ARG A 83 5.71 6.06 14.28
C ARG A 83 6.31 5.00 15.20
N LYS A 84 7.49 5.27 15.75
CA LYS A 84 8.18 4.38 16.71
C LYS A 84 7.53 4.29 18.10
N ASP A 85 6.41 4.99 18.29
CA ASP A 85 5.44 4.81 19.38
C ASP A 85 4.43 3.68 19.10
N TRP A 86 4.15 3.37 17.83
CA TRP A 86 3.23 2.30 17.40
C TRP A 86 3.95 1.08 16.81
N TYR A 87 5.16 1.25 16.26
CA TYR A 87 5.95 0.22 15.59
C TYR A 87 7.37 0.05 16.17
N LEU A 88 7.95 -1.13 15.97
CA LEU A 88 9.25 -1.49 16.53
C LEU A 88 10.39 -0.64 15.98
N THR A 89 11.30 -0.19 16.85
CA THR A 89 12.65 0.22 16.43
C THR A 89 13.51 -0.99 16.10
N TRP A 90 14.49 -0.84 15.21
CA TRP A 90 15.50 -1.88 14.95
C TRP A 90 16.24 -2.34 16.22
N ARG A 91 16.38 -1.45 17.22
CA ARG A 91 16.92 -1.79 18.54
C ARG A 91 16.03 -2.76 19.32
N GLN A 92 14.70 -2.60 19.27
CA GLN A 92 13.75 -3.53 19.88
C GLN A 92 13.74 -4.87 19.13
N ILE A 93 13.78 -4.86 17.78
CA ILE A 93 13.85 -6.09 16.97
C ILE A 93 15.13 -6.88 17.30
N LYS A 94 16.28 -6.20 17.37
CA LYS A 94 17.56 -6.79 17.80
C LYS A 94 17.48 -7.32 19.24
N GLY A 95 16.83 -6.60 20.16
CA GLY A 95 16.60 -7.04 21.54
C GLY A 95 15.75 -8.30 21.64
N MET A 96 14.69 -8.43 20.84
CA MET A 96 13.89 -9.67 20.77
C MET A 96 14.69 -10.85 20.18
N ALA A 97 15.52 -10.59 19.17
CA ALA A 97 16.41 -11.60 18.60
C ALA A 97 17.48 -12.08 19.62
N ASP A 98 18.05 -11.15 20.41
CA ASP A 98 19.00 -11.47 21.49
C ASP A 98 18.35 -12.21 22.66
N ASP A 99 17.07 -11.93 22.92
CA ASP A 99 16.22 -12.68 23.87
C ASP A 99 15.80 -14.07 23.35
N GLY A 100 16.19 -14.44 22.13
CA GLY A 100 15.99 -15.77 21.55
C GLY A 100 14.70 -15.96 20.74
N PHE A 101 13.90 -14.92 20.54
CA PHE A 101 12.74 -14.99 19.63
C PHE A 101 13.19 -15.11 18.16
N GLU A 102 12.27 -15.43 17.25
CA GLU A 102 12.54 -15.38 15.81
C GLU A 102 12.10 -14.05 15.23
N ILE A 103 12.94 -13.48 14.35
CA ILE A 103 12.57 -12.37 13.47
C ILE A 103 12.38 -12.96 12.06
N GLY A 104 11.16 -12.91 11.56
CA GLY A 104 10.79 -13.38 10.23
C GLY A 104 10.62 -12.23 9.24
N ASN A 105 10.59 -12.55 7.95
CA ASN A 105 10.37 -11.56 6.88
C ASN A 105 8.87 -11.39 6.62
N HIS A 106 8.36 -10.16 6.56
CA HIS A 106 6.97 -9.87 6.15
C HIS A 106 6.88 -9.01 4.88
N THR A 107 7.94 -9.06 4.07
CA THR A 107 8.19 -8.28 2.85
C THR A 107 8.29 -6.78 3.08
N ARG A 108 8.93 -6.10 2.13
CA ARG A 108 8.96 -4.64 2.10
C ARG A 108 7.57 -4.06 1.87
N GLY A 109 7.21 -3.03 2.64
CA GLY A 109 5.93 -2.32 2.51
C GLY A 109 4.70 -3.21 2.66
N HIS A 110 4.82 -4.40 3.25
CA HIS A 110 3.75 -5.42 3.30
C HIS A 110 3.23 -5.76 1.87
N GLY A 111 4.14 -5.74 0.89
CA GLY A 111 3.84 -5.90 -0.53
C GLY A 111 3.47 -7.33 -0.93
N MET A 112 2.40 -7.45 -1.72
CA MET A 112 1.88 -8.71 -2.25
C MET A 112 2.81 -9.29 -3.33
N LEU A 113 3.68 -10.23 -2.95
CA LEU A 113 4.61 -10.92 -3.87
C LEU A 113 3.89 -11.55 -5.07
N SER A 114 2.66 -12.03 -4.88
CA SER A 114 1.81 -12.63 -5.92
C SER A 114 1.55 -11.75 -7.15
N MET A 115 1.71 -10.44 -7.04
CA MET A 115 1.56 -9.48 -8.14
C MET A 115 2.88 -9.09 -8.82
N THR A 116 3.97 -9.81 -8.52
CA THR A 116 5.33 -9.50 -9.01
C THR A 116 5.95 -10.63 -9.83
N ASP A 117 7.04 -10.32 -10.53
CA ASP A 117 7.95 -11.29 -11.12
C ASP A 117 9.07 -11.70 -10.13
N GLU A 118 10.08 -12.43 -10.61
CA GLU A 118 11.21 -12.85 -9.75
C GLU A 118 12.04 -11.66 -9.25
N LEU A 119 12.14 -10.56 -10.01
CA LEU A 119 12.90 -9.37 -9.63
C LEU A 119 12.18 -8.57 -8.55
N GLY A 120 10.87 -8.38 -8.68
CA GLY A 120 10.04 -7.80 -7.64
C GLY A 120 10.07 -8.64 -6.36
N CYS A 121 9.88 -9.95 -6.47
CA CYS A 121 9.97 -10.87 -5.33
C CYS A 121 11.34 -10.78 -4.62
N GLN A 122 12.43 -10.70 -5.39
CA GLN A 122 13.78 -10.46 -4.88
C GLN A 122 13.90 -9.13 -4.13
N ALA A 123 13.43 -8.02 -4.71
CA ALA A 123 13.51 -6.69 -4.11
C ALA A 123 12.69 -6.59 -2.79
N TYR A 124 11.48 -7.16 -2.78
CA TYR A 124 10.59 -7.19 -1.61
C TYR A 124 11.16 -8.01 -0.45
N ILE A 125 11.81 -9.14 -0.73
CA ILE A 125 12.40 -10.00 0.30
C ILE A 125 13.77 -9.46 0.76
N TRP A 126 14.68 -9.16 -0.18
CA TRP A 126 16.07 -8.82 0.16
C TRP A 126 16.22 -7.47 0.85
N THR A 127 15.35 -6.48 0.60
CA THR A 127 15.44 -5.19 1.33
C THR A 127 15.34 -5.41 2.84
N LEU A 128 14.37 -6.22 3.31
CA LEU A 128 14.18 -6.48 4.74
C LEU A 128 15.30 -7.37 5.32
N GLU A 129 15.93 -8.21 4.49
CA GLU A 129 17.16 -8.90 4.89
C GLU A 129 18.34 -7.93 5.05
N ASP A 130 18.55 -7.00 4.12
CA ASP A 130 19.62 -6.00 4.19
C ASP A 130 19.41 -5.04 5.37
N GLU A 131 18.19 -4.57 5.61
CA GLU A 131 17.86 -3.75 6.79
C GLU A 131 18.06 -4.53 8.11
N ALA A 132 17.71 -5.83 8.16
CA ALA A 132 18.00 -6.69 9.32
C ALA A 132 19.51 -6.89 9.54
N ILE A 133 20.26 -7.22 8.48
CA ILE A 133 21.71 -7.45 8.52
C ILE A 133 22.46 -6.17 8.93
N ALA A 134 22.09 -5.01 8.39
CA ALA A 134 22.66 -3.72 8.77
C ALA A 134 22.47 -3.41 10.27
N ASN A 135 21.34 -3.84 10.84
CA ASN A 135 21.04 -3.73 12.27
C ASN A 135 21.53 -4.92 13.11
N ARG A 136 22.36 -5.81 12.52
CA ARG A 136 22.97 -7.00 13.13
C ARG A 136 21.98 -8.05 13.63
N ILE A 137 20.76 -8.05 13.10
CA ILE A 137 19.74 -9.07 13.36
C ILE A 137 20.07 -10.31 12.51
N PRO A 138 19.87 -11.55 12.99
CA PRO A 138 20.05 -12.74 12.18
C PRO A 138 19.22 -12.68 10.89
N LYS A 139 19.76 -13.19 9.78
CA LYS A 139 19.02 -13.26 8.51
C LYS A 139 17.69 -14.03 8.72
N PRO A 140 16.53 -13.46 8.35
CA PRO A 140 15.27 -14.21 8.35
C PRO A 140 15.35 -15.49 7.52
N THR A 141 14.80 -16.58 8.05
CA THR A 141 14.69 -17.89 7.39
C THR A 141 13.24 -18.39 7.29
N THR A 142 12.27 -17.58 7.71
CA THR A 142 10.85 -17.81 7.46
C THR A 142 10.16 -16.52 6.96
N LEU A 143 9.08 -16.70 6.21
CA LEU A 143 8.26 -15.65 5.59
C LEU A 143 6.83 -15.73 6.14
N ALA A 144 6.16 -14.59 6.33
CA ALA A 144 4.71 -14.53 6.36
C ALA A 144 4.21 -13.82 5.10
N TRP A 145 3.26 -14.43 4.38
CA TRP A 145 2.74 -13.87 3.13
C TRP A 145 1.73 -12.76 3.41
N PRO A 146 1.99 -11.50 2.98
CA PRO A 146 1.06 -10.39 3.17
C PRO A 146 -0.35 -10.71 2.67
N PHE A 147 -1.35 -10.38 3.49
CA PHE A 147 -2.78 -10.65 3.23
C PHE A 147 -3.10 -12.12 2.87
N TYR A 148 -2.24 -13.08 3.21
CA TYR A 148 -2.33 -14.49 2.82
C TYR A 148 -2.27 -14.78 1.31
N VAL A 149 -1.82 -13.84 0.47
CA VAL A 149 -1.80 -14.04 -0.99
C VAL A 149 -0.53 -14.76 -1.45
N VAL A 150 -0.53 -16.08 -1.25
CA VAL A 150 0.58 -16.99 -1.56
C VAL A 150 0.78 -17.17 -3.08
N ASN A 151 2.03 -17.29 -3.54
CA ASN A 151 2.36 -17.62 -4.93
C ASN A 151 3.30 -18.84 -5.03
N PRO A 152 2.78 -20.03 -5.41
CA PRO A 152 3.56 -21.26 -5.55
C PRO A 152 4.77 -21.19 -6.50
N LYS A 153 4.79 -20.25 -7.45
CA LYS A 153 5.92 -20.08 -8.37
C LYS A 153 7.24 -19.75 -7.65
N PHE A 154 7.17 -19.09 -6.50
CA PHE A 154 8.36 -18.68 -5.75
C PHE A 154 8.83 -19.71 -4.71
N TYR A 155 8.15 -20.85 -4.52
CA TYR A 155 8.58 -21.85 -3.56
C TYR A 155 10.03 -22.35 -3.81
N PRO A 156 10.47 -22.63 -5.06
CA PRO A 156 11.86 -23.02 -5.32
C PRO A 156 12.83 -21.86 -5.11
N LEU A 157 12.42 -20.64 -5.49
CA LEU A 157 13.25 -19.43 -5.41
C LEU A 157 13.55 -19.05 -3.94
N LEU A 158 12.51 -18.99 -3.10
CA LEU A 158 12.63 -18.74 -1.66
C LEU A 158 13.47 -19.84 -0.96
N SER A 159 13.25 -21.10 -1.34
CA SER A 159 14.07 -22.23 -0.84
C SER A 159 15.54 -22.07 -1.24
N SER A 160 15.83 -21.60 -2.46
CA SER A 160 17.22 -21.35 -2.92
C SER A 160 17.91 -20.23 -2.13
N TRP A 161 17.15 -19.29 -1.56
CA TRP A 161 17.65 -18.20 -0.72
C TRP A 161 17.77 -18.58 0.78
N GLY A 162 17.46 -19.83 1.14
CA GLY A 162 17.56 -20.35 2.50
C GLY A 162 16.31 -20.15 3.36
N TYR A 163 15.15 -19.80 2.77
CA TYR A 163 13.89 -19.87 3.51
C TYR A 163 13.53 -21.34 3.78
N THR A 164 12.98 -21.58 4.96
CA THR A 164 12.62 -22.92 5.45
C THR A 164 11.11 -23.10 5.57
N PHE A 165 10.38 -22.02 5.87
CA PHE A 165 8.92 -21.99 5.90
C PHE A 165 8.35 -20.67 5.40
N GLY A 166 7.10 -20.72 4.93
CA GLY A 166 6.25 -19.59 4.60
C GLY A 166 4.87 -19.77 5.23
N ARG A 167 4.34 -18.73 5.87
CA ARG A 167 3.10 -18.77 6.66
C ARG A 167 1.92 -18.28 5.82
N GLY A 168 1.01 -19.18 5.49
CA GLY A 168 -0.26 -18.92 4.79
C GLY A 168 -1.46 -18.85 5.75
N GLY A 169 -2.67 -18.70 5.21
CA GLY A 169 -3.88 -18.50 6.02
C GLY A 169 -5.08 -19.26 5.45
N TYR A 170 -5.56 -20.25 6.21
CA TYR A 170 -6.66 -21.13 5.79
C TYR A 170 -7.63 -21.51 6.93
N GLY A 171 -7.44 -20.98 8.14
CA GLY A 171 -8.33 -21.28 9.28
C GLY A 171 -8.29 -22.75 9.71
N ARG A 172 -7.16 -23.43 9.51
CA ARG A 172 -6.97 -24.85 9.86
C ARG A 172 -5.55 -25.14 10.33
N VAL A 173 -5.38 -26.29 10.98
CA VAL A 173 -4.09 -26.82 11.45
C VAL A 173 -3.14 -27.19 10.30
N TYR A 174 -1.83 -26.99 10.50
CA TYR A 174 -0.75 -27.40 9.59
C TYR A 174 -0.39 -28.87 9.78
N ARG A 175 -0.22 -29.60 8.67
CA ARG A 175 0.12 -31.03 8.64
C ARG A 175 1.36 -31.24 7.74
N PRO A 176 2.57 -31.29 8.31
CA PRO A 176 3.83 -31.26 7.55
C PRO A 176 4.04 -32.34 6.47
N THR A 177 3.30 -33.44 6.50
CA THR A 177 3.39 -34.53 5.51
C THR A 177 2.45 -34.35 4.31
N VAL A 178 1.63 -33.29 4.30
CA VAL A 178 0.65 -33.01 3.23
C VAL A 178 0.66 -31.55 2.78
N ASP A 179 0.88 -30.62 3.71
CA ASP A 179 0.87 -29.18 3.46
C ASP A 179 2.30 -28.69 3.16
N HIS A 180 2.47 -27.86 2.13
CA HIS A 180 3.79 -27.40 1.67
C HIS A 180 4.44 -26.46 2.70
N PRO A 181 5.75 -26.56 2.99
CA PRO A 181 6.40 -25.76 4.04
C PRO A 181 6.41 -24.26 3.74
N MET A 182 6.43 -23.85 2.46
CA MET A 182 6.30 -22.43 2.06
C MET A 182 4.87 -21.88 2.17
N ASP A 183 3.92 -22.70 2.58
CA ASP A 183 2.51 -22.35 2.69
C ASP A 183 1.84 -23.14 3.84
N ALA A 184 2.35 -22.90 5.04
CA ALA A 184 1.86 -23.51 6.26
C ALA A 184 0.54 -22.83 6.70
N PRO A 185 -0.59 -23.57 6.78
CA PRO A 185 -1.87 -23.06 7.26
C PRO A 185 -1.80 -22.48 8.67
N SER A 186 -2.50 -21.37 8.87
CA SER A 186 -2.68 -20.75 10.18
C SER A 186 -4.12 -20.29 10.43
N PHE A 187 -4.41 -20.04 11.71
CA PHE A 187 -5.61 -19.37 12.20
C PHE A 187 -5.32 -17.88 12.43
N ALA A 188 -6.22 -17.00 12.00
CA ALA A 188 -6.12 -15.56 12.26
C ALA A 188 -6.75 -15.21 13.63
N VAL A 189 -6.00 -14.53 14.49
CA VAL A 189 -6.48 -13.98 15.77
C VAL A 189 -6.97 -12.54 15.54
N GLY A 190 -7.99 -12.42 14.70
CA GLY A 190 -8.46 -11.13 14.20
C GLY A 190 -9.47 -10.43 15.12
N GLY A 191 -9.04 -9.36 15.78
CA GLY A 191 -9.90 -8.23 16.15
C GLY A 191 -10.94 -8.44 17.25
N ILE A 192 -11.91 -7.51 17.29
CA ILE A 192 -13.01 -7.43 18.27
C ILE A 192 -14.07 -8.52 18.00
N GLY A 193 -13.64 -9.78 18.15
CA GLY A 193 -14.44 -10.97 17.84
C GLY A 193 -13.79 -12.30 18.23
N MET A 194 -12.46 -12.42 18.29
CA MET A 194 -11.83 -13.64 18.82
C MET A 194 -12.03 -13.72 20.34
N THR A 195 -12.67 -14.79 20.81
CA THR A 195 -12.83 -15.07 22.24
C THR A 195 -11.80 -16.09 22.72
N ILE A 196 -11.66 -16.23 24.04
CA ILE A 196 -10.77 -17.23 24.64
C ILE A 196 -11.23 -18.66 24.28
N GLU A 197 -12.55 -18.89 24.15
CA GLU A 197 -13.13 -20.16 23.71
C GLU A 197 -12.76 -20.48 22.25
N GLY A 198 -12.77 -19.49 21.36
CA GLY A 198 -12.34 -19.65 19.97
C GLY A 198 -10.86 -20.05 19.85
N PHE A 199 -10.00 -19.39 20.62
CA PHE A 199 -8.58 -19.77 20.77
C PHE A 199 -8.41 -21.19 21.34
N ILE A 200 -9.14 -21.54 22.41
CA ILE A 200 -9.11 -22.88 23.03
C ILE A 200 -9.54 -23.96 22.02
N SER A 201 -10.55 -23.67 21.20
CA SER A 201 -11.00 -24.57 20.12
C SER A 201 -9.88 -24.82 19.11
N ALA A 202 -9.19 -23.76 18.67
CA ALA A 202 -8.08 -23.86 17.72
C ALA A 202 -6.86 -24.62 18.31
N VAL A 203 -6.36 -24.25 19.50
CA VAL A 203 -5.15 -24.90 20.06
C VAL A 203 -5.37 -26.37 20.39
N LYS A 204 -6.61 -26.79 20.71
CA LYS A 204 -6.92 -28.21 20.91
C LYS A 204 -6.77 -29.07 19.65
N GLN A 205 -6.67 -28.49 18.45
CA GLN A 205 -6.35 -29.25 17.24
C GLN A 205 -4.85 -29.63 17.12
N ALA A 206 -3.99 -29.18 18.05
CA ALA A 206 -2.56 -29.48 18.09
C ALA A 206 -2.26 -30.91 18.58
N THR A 207 -2.83 -31.93 17.93
CA THR A 207 -2.53 -33.33 18.24
C THR A 207 -1.15 -33.75 17.71
N ALA A 208 -0.63 -34.91 18.12
CA ALA A 208 0.63 -35.43 17.58
C ALA A 208 0.66 -35.39 16.04
N GLY A 209 1.76 -34.86 15.46
CA GLY A 209 1.91 -34.66 14.02
C GLY A 209 1.12 -33.49 13.39
N ARG A 210 0.30 -32.75 14.16
CA ARG A 210 -0.47 -31.59 13.70
C ARG A 210 -0.06 -30.33 14.48
N VAL A 211 0.27 -29.24 13.78
CA VAL A 211 0.78 -28.01 14.40
C VAL A 211 -0.23 -26.88 14.21
N VAL A 212 -0.64 -26.24 15.31
CA VAL A 212 -1.50 -25.05 15.26
C VAL A 212 -0.63 -23.81 15.14
N LEU A 213 -0.81 -23.05 14.05
CA LEU A 213 -0.17 -21.75 13.85
C LEU A 213 -1.21 -20.66 14.11
N LEU A 214 -0.85 -19.65 14.91
CA LEU A 214 -1.72 -18.53 15.29
C LEU A 214 -1.13 -17.20 14.86
N THR A 215 -1.94 -16.41 14.17
CA THR A 215 -1.59 -15.08 13.65
C THR A 215 -2.12 -13.99 14.55
N PHE A 216 -1.24 -13.35 15.29
CA PHE A 216 -1.49 -12.07 15.93
C PHE A 216 -0.92 -10.97 15.02
N HIS A 217 -1.45 -9.76 15.14
CA HIS A 217 -0.74 -8.56 14.67
C HIS A 217 -0.20 -7.88 15.94
N GLY A 218 -0.54 -6.62 16.20
CA GLY A 218 -0.26 -6.01 17.50
C GLY A 218 -1.08 -6.59 18.67
N THR A 219 -0.47 -6.54 19.87
CA THR A 219 -1.05 -6.91 21.18
C THR A 219 -0.94 -5.73 22.18
N PRO A 220 -1.42 -4.52 21.83
CA PRO A 220 -2.39 -4.21 20.77
C PRO A 220 -1.74 -3.63 19.52
N ASP A 221 -2.48 -3.62 18.41
CA ASP A 221 -2.18 -2.79 17.25
C ASP A 221 -2.84 -1.42 17.45
N ALA A 222 -2.06 -0.36 17.28
CA ALA A 222 -2.51 1.01 17.47
C ALA A 222 -2.90 1.71 16.15
N GLU A 223 -2.47 1.17 14.99
CA GLU A 223 -2.89 1.66 13.67
C GLU A 223 -4.09 0.84 13.17
N HIS A 224 -4.07 -0.49 13.36
CA HIS A 224 -5.13 -1.40 12.89
C HIS A 224 -5.98 -1.98 14.02
N ALA A 225 -6.74 -1.14 14.72
CA ALA A 225 -7.63 -1.54 15.82
C ALA A 225 -8.64 -2.65 15.45
N ALA A 226 -8.98 -2.81 14.16
CA ALA A 226 -9.87 -3.87 13.66
C ALA A 226 -9.27 -5.28 13.70
N ILE A 227 -7.94 -5.43 13.76
CA ILE A 227 -7.22 -6.72 13.82
C ILE A 227 -6.36 -6.87 15.09
N SER A 228 -6.21 -5.81 15.87
CA SER A 228 -5.56 -5.80 17.18
C SER A 228 -6.12 -6.86 18.15
N THR A 229 -5.22 -7.47 18.93
CA THR A 229 -5.59 -8.31 20.10
C THR A 229 -5.50 -7.50 21.40
N ASP A 230 -6.43 -7.70 22.33
CA ASP A 230 -6.40 -7.09 23.66
C ASP A 230 -5.25 -7.65 24.53
N PRO A 231 -4.45 -6.82 25.24
CA PRO A 231 -3.32 -7.30 26.04
C PRO A 231 -3.65 -8.25 27.18
N ASP A 232 -4.82 -8.07 27.83
CA ASP A 232 -5.24 -8.90 28.96
C ASP A 232 -5.85 -10.22 28.48
N LEU A 233 -6.47 -10.24 27.29
CA LEU A 233 -6.87 -11.44 26.55
C LEU A 233 -5.66 -12.23 26.03
N PHE A 234 -4.62 -11.56 25.51
CA PHE A 234 -3.39 -12.24 25.08
C PHE A 234 -2.69 -12.94 26.25
N GLU A 235 -2.61 -12.30 27.43
CA GLU A 235 -2.09 -12.98 28.62
C GLU A 235 -3.01 -14.13 29.08
N ASP A 236 -4.33 -14.07 28.89
CA ASP A 236 -5.25 -15.20 29.16
C ASP A 236 -5.00 -16.39 28.21
N MET A 237 -4.72 -16.13 26.93
CA MET A 237 -4.35 -17.15 25.93
C MET A 237 -3.01 -17.82 26.29
N VAL A 238 -1.99 -17.04 26.66
CA VAL A 238 -0.68 -17.54 27.10
C VAL A 238 -0.78 -18.32 28.42
N ASP A 239 -1.56 -17.82 29.38
CA ASP A 239 -1.81 -18.50 30.65
C ASP A 239 -2.54 -19.84 30.45
N TYR A 240 -3.52 -19.92 29.53
CA TYR A 240 -4.17 -21.18 29.17
C TYR A 240 -3.18 -22.21 28.60
N CYS A 241 -2.31 -21.79 27.67
CA CYS A 241 -1.28 -22.67 27.12
C CYS A 241 -0.31 -23.14 28.21
N LYS A 242 0.11 -22.26 29.12
CA LYS A 242 1.03 -22.60 30.21
C LYS A 242 0.43 -23.56 31.22
N ASP A 243 -0.80 -23.30 31.68
CA ASP A 243 -1.48 -24.12 32.68
C ASP A 243 -1.87 -25.51 32.14
N ASN A 244 -1.95 -25.67 30.82
CA ASN A 244 -2.20 -26.94 30.13
C ASN A 244 -0.95 -27.58 29.49
N HIS A 245 0.25 -27.04 29.77
CA HIS A 245 1.53 -27.58 29.30
C HIS A 245 1.64 -27.69 27.76
N TYR A 246 1.18 -26.65 27.05
CA TYR A 246 1.42 -26.51 25.60
C TYR A 246 2.87 -26.14 25.29
N ASN A 247 3.38 -26.65 24.17
CA ASN A 247 4.72 -26.42 23.65
C ASN A 247 4.67 -25.29 22.61
N VAL A 248 4.80 -24.04 23.06
CA VAL A 248 4.72 -22.84 22.20
C VAL A 248 6.13 -22.44 21.73
N ILE A 249 6.38 -22.60 20.42
CA ILE A 249 7.69 -22.45 19.78
C ILE A 249 7.67 -21.40 18.66
N ALA A 250 8.85 -21.03 18.13
CA ALA A 250 8.96 -20.21 16.92
C ALA A 250 8.84 -21.08 15.64
N MET A 251 8.45 -20.45 14.53
CA MET A 251 8.26 -21.11 13.23
C MET A 251 9.51 -21.84 12.74
N ARG A 252 10.70 -21.22 12.84
CA ARG A 252 11.99 -21.86 12.51
C ARG A 252 12.24 -23.16 13.29
N ASP A 253 11.73 -23.28 14.52
CA ASP A 253 12.03 -24.41 15.41
C ASP A 253 11.32 -25.69 14.93
N LEU A 254 10.31 -25.56 14.06
CA LEU A 254 9.73 -26.70 13.33
C LEU A 254 10.74 -27.42 12.43
N ALA A 255 11.81 -26.76 11.96
CA ALA A 255 12.87 -27.40 11.16
C ALA A 255 13.67 -28.45 11.95
N GLN A 256 13.54 -28.49 13.29
CA GLN A 256 14.07 -29.59 14.10
C GLN A 256 13.28 -30.91 13.90
N TYR A 257 12.01 -30.81 13.53
CA TYR A 257 11.08 -31.93 13.37
C TYR A 257 10.84 -32.27 11.90
N ILE A 258 10.85 -31.26 11.02
CA ILE A 258 10.48 -31.35 9.61
C ILE A 258 11.74 -31.26 8.74
N ASP A 259 11.92 -32.20 7.82
CA ASP A 259 12.83 -32.11 6.69
C ASP A 259 12.21 -31.22 5.60
N THR A 260 12.50 -29.93 5.68
CA THR A 260 11.99 -28.92 4.74
C THR A 260 12.47 -29.14 3.31
N ALA A 261 13.62 -29.78 3.08
CA ALA A 261 14.12 -30.10 1.74
C ALA A 261 13.38 -31.29 1.10
N LYS A 262 12.80 -32.19 1.92
CA LYS A 262 11.80 -33.17 1.44
C LYS A 262 10.42 -32.55 1.30
N ALA A 263 9.96 -31.79 2.30
CA ALA A 263 8.62 -31.19 2.32
C ALA A 263 8.42 -30.17 1.19
N ALA A 264 9.48 -29.49 0.72
CA ALA A 264 9.45 -28.61 -0.45
C ALA A 264 9.15 -29.33 -1.79
N LYS A 265 8.96 -30.66 -1.77
CA LYS A 265 8.54 -31.47 -2.93
C LYS A 265 7.05 -31.88 -2.87
N LEU A 266 6.33 -31.47 -1.83
CA LEU A 266 4.88 -31.64 -1.74
C LEU A 266 4.17 -30.78 -2.81
N PRO A 267 2.92 -31.11 -3.20
CA PRO A 267 2.08 -30.19 -3.96
C PRO A 267 1.79 -28.92 -3.14
N PRO A 268 1.37 -27.81 -3.78
CA PRO A 268 0.90 -26.62 -3.07
C PRO A 268 -0.22 -26.95 -2.06
N THR A 269 -0.22 -26.25 -0.94
CA THR A 269 -1.20 -26.44 0.13
C THR A 269 -2.63 -26.19 -0.37
N GLN A 270 -3.56 -27.04 0.06
CA GLN A 270 -4.96 -26.91 -0.27
C GLN A 270 -5.69 -26.14 0.83
N GLU A 271 -6.50 -25.14 0.45
CA GLU A 271 -7.39 -24.42 1.37
C GLU A 271 -8.28 -25.40 2.15
N LYS A 272 -9.01 -26.24 1.41
CA LYS A 272 -9.85 -27.32 1.92
C LYS A 272 -9.34 -28.67 1.44
N LEU A 273 -9.33 -29.65 2.34
CA LEU A 273 -8.77 -30.98 2.12
C LEU A 273 -9.88 -31.96 1.74
N ALA A 274 -9.75 -32.62 0.59
CA ALA A 274 -10.77 -33.56 0.08
C ALA A 274 -11.13 -34.69 1.07
N ASN A 275 -10.14 -35.15 1.86
CA ASN A 275 -10.31 -36.08 2.97
C ASN A 275 -9.60 -35.53 4.22
N ALA A 276 -10.29 -34.70 5.02
CA ALA A 276 -9.72 -34.10 6.22
C ALA A 276 -9.45 -35.10 7.38
N GLY A 277 -10.16 -36.23 7.37
CA GLY A 277 -10.28 -37.14 8.52
C GLY A 277 -11.20 -36.56 9.60
N PRO A 278 -11.39 -37.27 10.73
CA PRO A 278 -12.07 -36.69 11.89
C PRO A 278 -11.30 -35.51 12.46
N GLU A 279 -12.01 -34.56 13.09
CA GLU A 279 -11.37 -33.52 13.89
C GLU A 279 -10.74 -34.16 15.13
N LEU A 280 -9.42 -34.13 15.19
CA LEU A 280 -8.66 -34.67 16.31
C LEU A 280 -8.43 -33.56 17.33
N LEU A 281 -8.93 -33.76 18.54
CA LEU A 281 -8.80 -32.83 19.65
C LEU A 281 -8.02 -33.43 20.82
N VAL A 282 -7.07 -32.64 21.32
CA VAL A 282 -6.34 -32.85 22.57
C VAL A 282 -7.31 -32.99 23.74
N LYS A 283 -7.04 -33.94 24.64
CA LYS A 283 -7.91 -34.29 25.78
C LYS A 283 -7.23 -34.01 27.12
N GLY A 284 -8.04 -33.85 28.17
CA GLY A 284 -7.56 -33.67 29.55
C GLY A 284 -7.10 -32.25 29.92
N ASP A 285 -7.29 -31.27 29.03
CA ASP A 285 -7.07 -29.86 29.37
C ASP A 285 -8.00 -29.39 30.50
N LYS A 286 -7.43 -28.65 31.44
CA LYS A 286 -8.13 -27.92 32.50
C LYS A 286 -9.06 -26.87 31.88
N PRO A 287 -10.23 -26.59 32.50
CA PRO A 287 -11.06 -25.46 32.09
C PRO A 287 -10.28 -24.15 32.25
N PHE A 288 -10.54 -23.19 31.36
CA PHE A 288 -10.00 -21.85 31.50
C PHE A 288 -10.60 -21.15 32.71
N VAL A 289 -9.76 -20.53 33.53
CA VAL A 289 -10.16 -19.71 34.68
C VAL A 289 -9.44 -18.37 34.58
N ARG A 290 -10.20 -17.31 34.27
CA ARG A 290 -9.64 -15.96 34.12
C ARG A 290 -9.03 -15.49 35.44
N ARG A 291 -7.75 -15.12 35.41
CA ARG A 291 -7.04 -14.64 36.60
C ARG A 291 -7.42 -13.20 36.90
N GLN A 292 -7.69 -12.89 38.17
CA GLN A 292 -7.86 -11.49 38.59
C GLN A 292 -6.51 -10.78 38.53
N ARG A 293 -6.38 -9.86 37.58
CA ARG A 293 -5.28 -8.89 37.47
C ARG A 293 -5.87 -7.48 37.34
N PRO A 294 -5.20 -6.43 37.86
CA PRO A 294 -5.50 -5.07 37.43
C PRO A 294 -5.38 -5.03 35.91
N SER A 295 -6.44 -4.60 35.21
CA SER A 295 -6.36 -4.49 33.76
C SER A 295 -5.27 -3.49 33.38
N ARG A 296 -4.56 -3.76 32.28
CA ARG A 296 -3.53 -2.86 31.74
C ARG A 296 -4.07 -1.50 31.30
N GLY A 297 -5.39 -1.30 31.35
CA GLY A 297 -6.04 -0.01 31.12
C GLY A 297 -6.06 0.43 29.66
N PHE A 298 -5.62 -0.45 28.74
CA PHE A 298 -5.57 -0.17 27.31
C PHE A 298 -7.00 -0.18 26.71
N ARG A 299 -7.69 0.93 26.89
CA ARG A 299 -8.81 1.29 26.02
C ARG A 299 -8.21 1.67 24.68
N PHE A 300 -8.63 0.99 23.61
CA PHE A 300 -8.17 1.26 22.26
C PHE A 300 -8.25 2.76 21.93
N PRO A 301 -7.20 3.37 21.34
CA PRO A 301 -7.22 4.77 20.92
C PRO A 301 -8.01 4.96 19.62
N VAL A 302 -9.24 4.44 19.58
CA VAL A 302 -10.21 4.80 18.55
C VAL A 302 -11.13 5.87 19.12
N GLU A 303 -11.44 6.89 18.35
CA GLU A 303 -12.56 7.80 18.63
C GLU A 303 -13.92 7.14 18.37
N LEU A 304 -14.12 5.93 18.91
CA LEU A 304 -15.42 5.29 19.11
C LEU A 304 -16.06 5.75 20.44
N THR A 305 -15.85 7.02 20.78
CA THR A 305 -16.79 7.82 21.58
C THR A 305 -18.09 8.04 20.80
N ALA A 306 -18.04 8.00 19.47
CA ALA A 306 -19.15 7.57 18.64
C ALA A 306 -19.42 6.07 18.89
N ALA A 307 -20.28 5.76 19.87
CA ALA A 307 -20.91 4.45 19.96
C ALA A 307 -21.72 4.17 18.68
N TRP A 308 -21.96 2.91 18.35
CA TRP A 308 -22.57 2.51 17.06
C TRP A 308 -23.87 3.27 16.78
N THR A 309 -23.82 4.16 15.78
CA THR A 309 -24.90 5.06 15.39
C THR A 309 -25.87 4.44 14.37
N CYS A 310 -25.61 3.19 13.93
CA CYS A 310 -26.44 2.46 12.98
C CYS A 310 -27.80 2.10 13.60
N LYS A 311 -28.89 2.42 12.89
CA LYS A 311 -30.27 2.33 13.39
C LYS A 311 -31.20 1.61 12.42
N GLU A 312 -30.63 0.78 11.54
CA GLU A 312 -31.39 0.20 10.44
C GLU A 312 -32.21 -1.02 10.86
N ILE A 313 -33.42 -1.15 10.27
CA ILE A 313 -34.18 -2.39 10.24
C ILE A 313 -33.72 -3.17 9.00
N TYR A 314 -33.12 -4.33 9.20
CA TYR A 314 -32.52 -5.10 8.11
C TYR A 314 -33.54 -5.96 7.35
N ARG A 315 -34.47 -6.65 8.03
CA ARG A 315 -35.30 -7.71 7.38
C ARG A 315 -36.76 -7.78 7.83
N LEU A 316 -37.57 -6.74 7.61
CA LEU A 316 -38.98 -6.78 8.02
C LEU A 316 -39.84 -7.69 7.14
N ARG A 317 -40.41 -8.72 7.76
CA ARG A 317 -41.26 -9.74 7.12
C ARG A 317 -42.40 -10.25 8.02
N LEU A 318 -43.49 -10.70 7.41
CA LEU A 318 -44.46 -11.57 8.08
C LEU A 318 -43.95 -13.03 8.17
N PRO A 319 -44.50 -13.86 9.08
CA PRO A 319 -44.07 -15.25 9.27
C PRO A 319 -43.97 -16.06 7.97
N ASP A 320 -44.98 -15.95 7.10
CA ASP A 320 -45.07 -16.68 5.83
C ASP A 320 -44.29 -16.04 4.67
N SER A 321 -43.11 -15.50 4.98
CA SER A 321 -42.08 -14.96 4.08
C SER A 321 -42.45 -13.74 3.22
N VAL A 322 -43.46 -12.96 3.60
CA VAL A 322 -43.76 -11.67 2.94
C VAL A 322 -42.84 -10.59 3.48
N TYR A 323 -41.81 -10.22 2.72
CA TYR A 323 -40.91 -9.10 3.05
C TYR A 323 -41.55 -7.75 2.69
N ALA A 324 -41.28 -6.71 3.47
CA ALA A 324 -41.76 -5.35 3.23
C ALA A 324 -40.98 -4.64 2.11
N ALA A 325 -41.68 -3.81 1.33
CA ALA A 325 -41.04 -2.85 0.43
C ALA A 325 -40.44 -1.71 1.27
N VAL A 326 -39.21 -1.32 0.95
CA VAL A 326 -38.45 -0.31 1.70
C VAL A 326 -38.47 1.01 0.95
N ASN A 327 -38.82 2.11 1.62
CA ASN A 327 -38.73 3.47 1.08
C ASN A 327 -38.27 4.42 2.19
N GLY A 328 -36.95 4.47 2.41
CA GLY A 328 -36.35 5.15 3.56
C GLY A 328 -36.87 4.58 4.88
N THR A 329 -37.44 5.44 5.72
CA THR A 329 -38.07 5.05 6.99
C THR A 329 -39.49 4.47 6.85
N LYS A 330 -40.08 4.44 5.64
CA LYS A 330 -41.39 3.82 5.41
C LYS A 330 -41.22 2.39 4.92
N LEU A 331 -41.83 1.44 5.63
CA LEU A 331 -41.83 0.02 5.31
C LEU A 331 -43.26 -0.42 4.99
N THR A 332 -43.49 -1.03 3.83
CA THR A 332 -44.84 -1.45 3.40
C THR A 332 -44.94 -2.95 3.25
N LEU A 333 -45.73 -3.59 4.10
CA LEU A 333 -46.11 -5.00 3.96
C LEU A 333 -47.35 -5.10 3.08
N PHE A 334 -47.23 -5.73 1.90
CA PHE A 334 -48.36 -5.95 1.00
C PHE A 334 -48.97 -7.34 1.22
N VAL A 335 -50.24 -7.39 1.62
CA VAL A 335 -50.96 -8.62 2.00
C VAL A 335 -52.22 -8.82 1.17
N ALA A 336 -52.80 -10.02 1.18
CA ALA A 336 -54.07 -10.29 0.51
C ALA A 336 -55.22 -9.46 1.10
N GLU A 337 -56.23 -9.15 0.29
CA GLU A 337 -57.41 -8.40 0.75
C GLU A 337 -58.17 -9.11 1.89
N THR A 338 -58.08 -10.45 1.94
CA THR A 338 -58.66 -11.30 2.98
C THR A 338 -57.86 -11.36 4.28
N THR A 339 -56.62 -10.85 4.33
CA THR A 339 -55.77 -10.92 5.52
C THR A 339 -56.35 -10.09 6.68
N ASP A 340 -56.45 -10.67 7.88
CA ASP A 340 -56.69 -9.91 9.11
C ASP A 340 -55.42 -9.11 9.46
N VAL A 341 -55.55 -7.78 9.49
CA VAL A 341 -54.44 -6.87 9.80
C VAL A 341 -54.41 -6.45 11.27
N THR A 342 -55.41 -6.82 12.07
CA THR A 342 -55.57 -6.35 13.46
C THR A 342 -54.58 -7.00 14.45
N LYS A 343 -53.94 -8.12 14.07
CA LYS A 343 -53.06 -8.93 14.93
C LYS A 343 -51.84 -9.49 14.20
N LEU A 344 -51.19 -8.69 13.37
CA LEU A 344 -49.98 -9.13 12.65
C LEU A 344 -48.73 -9.00 13.52
N ALA A 345 -47.79 -9.93 13.38
CA ALA A 345 -46.53 -9.96 14.11
C ALA A 345 -45.32 -9.95 13.13
N PRO A 346 -44.91 -8.78 12.61
CA PRO A 346 -43.72 -8.70 11.76
C PRO A 346 -42.45 -9.06 12.53
N THR A 347 -41.66 -9.98 11.98
CA THR A 347 -40.30 -10.27 12.43
C THR A 347 -39.31 -9.43 11.64
N PHE A 348 -38.24 -8.99 12.29
CA PHE A 348 -37.15 -8.25 11.68
C PHE A 348 -35.84 -8.38 12.47
N ASP A 349 -34.73 -8.31 11.73
CA ASP A 349 -33.39 -8.10 12.28
C ASP A 349 -33.09 -6.59 12.36
N VAL A 350 -32.19 -6.17 13.27
CA VAL A 350 -31.78 -4.77 13.47
C VAL A 350 -30.27 -4.62 13.50
N ALA A 351 -29.80 -3.36 13.40
CA ALA A 351 -28.40 -2.98 13.50
C ALA A 351 -27.65 -3.55 14.72
N ARG A 352 -26.34 -3.78 14.57
CA ARG A 352 -25.50 -4.37 15.62
C ARG A 352 -25.48 -3.45 16.85
N PHE A 353 -25.77 -4.03 18.02
CA PHE A 353 -25.95 -3.32 19.30
C PHE A 353 -27.16 -2.37 19.39
N ALA A 354 -27.97 -2.23 18.33
CA ALA A 354 -29.22 -1.48 18.39
C ALA A 354 -30.36 -2.31 19.00
N ILE A 355 -31.38 -1.63 19.51
CA ILE A 355 -32.60 -2.24 20.07
C ILE A 355 -33.84 -1.63 19.40
N ALA A 356 -34.91 -2.41 19.29
CA ALA A 356 -36.19 -1.97 18.73
C ALA A 356 -37.26 -1.82 19.80
N ASN A 357 -38.03 -0.73 19.70
CA ASN A 357 -39.27 -0.55 20.45
C ASN A 357 -40.48 -0.40 19.50
N PRO A 358 -41.47 -1.29 19.53
CA PRO A 358 -41.48 -2.57 20.25
C PRO A 358 -40.56 -3.62 19.59
N PRO A 359 -40.22 -4.72 20.29
CA PRO A 359 -39.35 -5.76 19.76
C PRO A 359 -39.86 -6.46 18.49
N SER A 360 -38.92 -7.10 17.79
CA SER A 360 -39.17 -8.02 16.68
C SER A 360 -40.19 -9.11 17.06
N GLY A 361 -41.18 -9.35 16.18
CA GLY A 361 -42.26 -10.32 16.44
C GLY A 361 -43.40 -9.83 17.33
N THR A 362 -43.42 -8.57 17.76
CA THR A 362 -44.54 -8.03 18.56
C THR A 362 -45.83 -7.94 17.72
N VAL A 363 -46.91 -8.58 18.19
CA VAL A 363 -48.26 -8.50 17.62
C VAL A 363 -48.80 -7.07 17.72
N ARG A 364 -49.24 -6.49 16.60
CA ARG A 364 -49.91 -5.17 16.54
C ARG A 364 -51.04 -5.11 15.52
N ASP A 365 -51.88 -4.08 15.69
CA ASP A 365 -52.97 -3.71 14.78
C ASP A 365 -52.47 -2.77 13.68
N PHE A 366 -52.52 -3.23 12.43
CA PHE A 366 -52.09 -2.48 11.25
C PHE A 366 -53.27 -1.93 10.42
N THR A 367 -54.47 -1.77 11.01
CA THR A 367 -55.53 -0.91 10.45
C THR A 367 -55.07 0.56 10.30
N LYS A 368 -53.99 0.94 10.98
CA LYS A 368 -53.24 2.19 10.81
C LYS A 368 -51.72 1.89 10.81
N PRO A 369 -50.88 2.74 10.19
CA PRO A 369 -49.42 2.57 10.25
C PRO A 369 -48.88 2.54 11.68
N GLN A 370 -47.89 1.69 11.93
CA GLN A 370 -47.30 1.44 13.23
C GLN A 370 -45.82 1.85 13.25
N THR A 371 -45.44 2.75 14.17
CA THR A 371 -44.05 3.18 14.33
C THR A 371 -43.23 2.18 15.14
N TYR A 372 -42.04 1.83 14.64
CA TYR A 372 -40.99 1.09 15.34
C TYR A 372 -39.77 2.00 15.50
N THR A 373 -39.41 2.35 16.74
CA THR A 373 -38.22 3.16 17.02
C THR A 373 -37.01 2.25 17.18
N ILE A 374 -35.99 2.44 16.35
CA ILE A 374 -34.70 1.78 16.52
C ILE A 374 -33.75 2.72 17.25
N THR A 375 -33.25 2.27 18.40
CA THR A 375 -32.29 2.99 19.25
C THR A 375 -30.91 2.39 19.06
N ALA A 376 -29.97 3.20 18.59
CA ALA A 376 -28.56 2.84 18.42
C ALA A 376 -27.82 2.73 19.77
N GLN A 377 -26.58 2.25 19.72
CA GLN A 377 -25.72 2.15 20.91
C GLN A 377 -25.36 3.53 21.50
N ASP A 378 -25.31 4.58 20.67
CA ASP A 378 -25.17 5.98 21.08
C ASP A 378 -26.45 6.59 21.69
N LYS A 379 -27.55 5.81 21.74
CA LYS A 379 -28.91 6.21 22.14
C LYS A 379 -29.61 7.16 21.18
N SER A 380 -29.03 7.49 20.02
CA SER A 380 -29.76 8.16 18.95
C SER A 380 -30.83 7.23 18.38
N THR A 381 -31.91 7.79 17.84
CA THR A 381 -33.09 7.03 17.39
C THR A 381 -33.42 7.25 15.93
N LYS A 382 -34.08 6.27 15.30
CA LYS A 382 -34.64 6.34 13.95
C LYS A 382 -35.99 5.63 13.96
N ASP A 383 -37.04 6.36 13.61
CA ASP A 383 -38.40 5.84 13.56
C ASP A 383 -38.70 5.25 12.19
N TYR A 384 -39.20 4.01 12.17
CA TYR A 384 -39.71 3.34 10.98
C TYR A 384 -41.23 3.25 11.05
N VAL A 385 -41.90 3.79 10.03
CA VAL A 385 -43.36 3.70 9.90
C VAL A 385 -43.68 2.47 9.06
N VAL A 386 -44.12 1.40 9.73
CA VAL A 386 -44.53 0.14 9.10
C VAL A 386 -46.03 0.20 8.83
N GLN A 387 -46.41 0.20 7.56
CA GLN A 387 -47.81 0.14 7.13
C GLN A 387 -48.11 -1.22 6.47
N VAL A 388 -49.35 -1.68 6.59
CA VAL A 388 -49.85 -2.84 5.85
C VAL A 388 -50.83 -2.34 4.78
N VAL A 389 -50.62 -2.76 3.54
CA VAL A 389 -51.47 -2.43 2.39
C VAL A 389 -52.06 -3.73 1.85
N LYS A 390 -53.38 -3.74 1.63
CA LYS A 390 -54.07 -4.85 1.01
C LYS A 390 -53.97 -4.74 -0.52
N THR A 391 -53.68 -5.85 -1.21
CA THR A 391 -53.59 -5.86 -2.68
C THR A 391 -54.46 -6.97 -3.29
N PRO A 392 -55.20 -6.69 -4.38
CA PRO A 392 -55.95 -7.70 -5.13
C PRO A 392 -55.06 -8.56 -6.04
N ALA A 393 -53.80 -8.16 -6.25
CA ALA A 393 -52.84 -8.82 -7.13
C ALA A 393 -51.45 -8.96 -6.47
N PRO A 394 -50.62 -9.92 -6.91
CA PRO A 394 -49.21 -9.98 -6.54
C PRO A 394 -48.44 -8.72 -6.97
N MET A 395 -47.56 -8.25 -6.09
CA MET A 395 -46.61 -7.17 -6.38
C MET A 395 -45.17 -7.58 -6.06
N HIS A 396 -44.96 -8.38 -5.01
CA HIS A 396 -43.65 -8.93 -4.68
C HIS A 396 -43.53 -10.35 -5.20
N TYR A 397 -42.41 -10.63 -5.84
CA TYR A 397 -42.02 -11.96 -6.31
C TYR A 397 -40.70 -12.31 -5.63
N THR A 398 -40.69 -13.43 -4.91
CA THR A 398 -39.53 -13.91 -4.13
C THR A 398 -38.98 -15.18 -4.74
N TRP A 399 -37.70 -15.16 -5.09
CA TRP A 399 -37.00 -16.32 -5.64
C TRP A 399 -36.91 -17.44 -4.59
N ALA A 400 -37.48 -18.59 -4.90
CA ALA A 400 -37.62 -19.73 -4.00
C ALA A 400 -36.57 -20.83 -4.24
N SER A 401 -35.75 -20.69 -5.28
CA SER A 401 -34.71 -21.65 -5.69
C SER A 401 -33.32 -21.24 -5.19
N ASN A 402 -32.50 -22.19 -4.75
CA ASN A 402 -31.05 -21.98 -4.56
C ASN A 402 -30.21 -22.43 -5.78
N GLN A 403 -30.87 -22.87 -6.85
CA GLN A 403 -30.29 -23.26 -8.13
C GLN A 403 -30.54 -22.18 -9.21
N PRO A 404 -29.75 -22.17 -10.30
CA PRO A 404 -30.01 -21.33 -11.47
C PRO A 404 -31.41 -21.51 -12.05
N GLY A 405 -31.91 -20.49 -12.76
CA GLY A 405 -33.30 -20.51 -13.22
C GLY A 405 -33.74 -19.39 -14.14
N LYS A 406 -35.04 -19.38 -14.45
CA LYS A 406 -35.65 -18.52 -15.47
C LYS A 406 -36.79 -17.68 -14.90
N PHE A 407 -36.91 -16.42 -15.32
CA PHE A 407 -37.99 -15.52 -14.89
C PHE A 407 -39.40 -16.09 -15.15
N ALA A 408 -39.58 -16.84 -16.24
CA ALA A 408 -40.88 -17.41 -16.62
C ALA A 408 -41.27 -18.68 -15.85
N ASP A 409 -40.37 -19.29 -15.07
CA ASP A 409 -40.69 -20.49 -14.29
C ASP A 409 -41.44 -20.11 -13.01
N ALA A 410 -42.76 -20.26 -13.04
CA ALA A 410 -43.64 -19.98 -11.91
C ALA A 410 -43.34 -20.82 -10.65
N ALA A 411 -42.69 -21.98 -10.78
CA ALA A 411 -42.31 -22.80 -9.62
C ALA A 411 -41.08 -22.24 -8.88
N GLN A 412 -40.26 -21.39 -9.52
CA GLN A 412 -39.10 -20.76 -8.90
C GLN A 412 -39.44 -19.45 -8.15
N TRP A 413 -40.71 -19.02 -8.16
CA TRP A 413 -41.19 -17.79 -7.52
C TRP A 413 -42.31 -18.04 -6.49
N LYS A 414 -42.25 -17.36 -5.35
CA LYS A 414 -43.36 -17.21 -4.38
C LYS A 414 -43.79 -15.76 -4.28
N THR A 415 -45.10 -15.49 -4.33
CA THR A 415 -45.66 -14.14 -4.26
C THR A 415 -45.89 -13.66 -2.82
N ASN A 416 -46.16 -12.35 -2.63
CA ASN A 416 -46.68 -11.84 -1.35
C ASN A 416 -48.09 -12.35 -0.99
N LEU A 417 -48.80 -12.99 -1.93
CA LEU A 417 -50.08 -13.65 -1.68
C LEU A 417 -49.92 -15.15 -1.33
N GLY A 418 -48.68 -15.62 -1.14
CA GLY A 418 -48.36 -16.99 -0.77
C GLY A 418 -48.36 -18.01 -1.91
N SER A 419 -48.94 -17.67 -3.07
CA SER A 419 -49.00 -18.51 -4.26
C SER A 419 -47.67 -18.59 -5.01
N ALA A 420 -47.45 -19.70 -5.74
CA ALA A 420 -46.38 -19.83 -6.71
C ALA A 420 -46.83 -19.22 -8.05
N ALA A 421 -46.15 -18.15 -8.49
CA ALA A 421 -46.46 -17.46 -9.75
C ALA A 421 -45.28 -16.59 -10.20
N ALA A 422 -44.98 -16.61 -11.50
CA ALA A 422 -43.96 -15.75 -12.11
C ALA A 422 -44.43 -14.29 -12.23
N PRO A 423 -43.50 -13.31 -12.30
CA PRO A 423 -43.82 -11.95 -12.74
C PRO A 423 -44.46 -11.92 -14.13
N ALA A 424 -45.34 -10.95 -14.38
CA ALA A 424 -45.87 -10.71 -15.72
C ALA A 424 -44.72 -10.44 -16.73
N PRO A 425 -44.76 -10.91 -17.98
CA PRO A 425 -43.61 -10.89 -18.89
C PRO A 425 -42.96 -9.50 -19.10
N ALA A 426 -43.75 -8.43 -19.19
CA ALA A 426 -43.29 -7.05 -19.33
C ALA A 426 -43.12 -6.30 -17.98
N GLY A 427 -43.39 -6.96 -16.85
CA GLY A 427 -43.39 -6.35 -15.52
C GLY A 427 -44.44 -5.24 -15.35
N ASN A 428 -44.24 -4.36 -14.36
CA ASN A 428 -44.97 -3.11 -14.17
C ASN A 428 -44.22 -2.20 -13.16
N SER A 429 -44.62 -0.93 -13.07
CA SER A 429 -44.02 0.10 -12.20
C SER A 429 -44.02 -0.20 -10.70
N ASP A 430 -44.73 -1.23 -10.27
CA ASP A 430 -44.98 -1.58 -8.87
C ASP A 430 -44.49 -3.01 -8.55
N THR A 431 -43.86 -3.68 -9.52
CA THR A 431 -43.22 -4.99 -9.38
C THR A 431 -41.95 -4.91 -8.52
N ILE A 432 -41.83 -5.81 -7.56
CA ILE A 432 -40.68 -5.92 -6.65
C ILE A 432 -40.12 -7.34 -6.71
N LEU A 433 -38.86 -7.47 -7.11
CA LEU A 433 -38.15 -8.76 -7.19
C LEU A 433 -37.25 -8.94 -5.96
N ASN A 434 -37.29 -10.13 -5.37
CA ASN A 434 -36.60 -10.43 -4.11
C ASN A 434 -35.77 -11.71 -4.22
N PHE A 435 -34.46 -11.64 -3.99
CA PHE A 435 -33.52 -12.75 -4.11
C PHE A 435 -32.88 -13.05 -2.75
N TYR A 436 -33.63 -13.79 -1.91
CA TYR A 436 -33.24 -14.11 -0.52
C TYR A 436 -32.83 -15.57 -0.29
N ALA A 437 -33.02 -16.47 -1.26
CA ALA A 437 -32.60 -17.87 -1.16
C ALA A 437 -31.07 -17.95 -1.17
N GLY A 438 -30.46 -18.50 -0.11
CA GLY A 438 -29.00 -18.58 0.03
C GLY A 438 -28.35 -19.55 -0.96
N GLY A 439 -27.22 -19.15 -1.55
CA GLY A 439 -26.46 -19.94 -2.52
C GLY A 439 -25.61 -19.07 -3.44
N ASN A 440 -25.17 -19.67 -4.56
CA ASN A 440 -24.61 -18.96 -5.72
C ASN A 440 -25.35 -19.44 -6.97
N TYR A 441 -26.07 -18.55 -7.66
CA TYR A 441 -26.90 -18.93 -8.80
C TYR A 441 -27.09 -17.79 -9.81
N THR A 442 -27.36 -18.20 -11.06
CA THR A 442 -27.70 -17.30 -12.17
C THR A 442 -29.20 -17.33 -12.44
N VAL A 443 -29.82 -16.16 -12.51
CA VAL A 443 -31.22 -16.01 -12.90
C VAL A 443 -31.29 -15.28 -14.24
N THR A 444 -32.10 -15.81 -15.16
CA THR A 444 -32.15 -15.37 -16.56
C THR A 444 -33.56 -14.93 -16.96
N ARG A 445 -33.68 -13.74 -17.56
CA ARG A 445 -34.87 -13.32 -18.31
C ARG A 445 -34.62 -13.43 -19.81
N GLU A 446 -35.34 -14.32 -20.47
CA GLU A 446 -35.08 -14.65 -21.88
C GLU A 446 -35.70 -13.68 -22.88
N GLY A 447 -36.76 -12.96 -22.48
CA GLY A 447 -37.45 -11.97 -23.33
C GLY A 447 -36.56 -10.80 -23.74
N ALA A 448 -36.68 -10.38 -25.00
CA ALA A 448 -35.95 -9.24 -25.59
C ALA A 448 -36.70 -7.90 -25.43
N ASP A 449 -37.96 -7.95 -25.01
CA ASP A 449 -38.80 -6.83 -24.60
C ASP A 449 -38.35 -6.24 -23.24
N ASP A 450 -38.81 -5.02 -22.94
CA ASP A 450 -38.56 -4.35 -21.66
C ASP A 450 -39.30 -5.03 -20.49
N PHE A 451 -38.66 -5.07 -19.31
CA PHE A 451 -39.27 -5.49 -18.05
C PHE A 451 -39.32 -4.33 -17.06
N VAL A 452 -40.50 -3.80 -16.78
CA VAL A 452 -40.68 -2.70 -15.83
C VAL A 452 -40.71 -3.21 -14.39
N LEU A 453 -39.97 -2.56 -13.49
CA LEU A 453 -39.98 -2.85 -12.05
C LEU A 453 -39.71 -1.61 -11.18
N ASN A 454 -40.04 -1.70 -9.90
CA ASN A 454 -39.68 -0.69 -8.90
C ASN A 454 -38.42 -1.10 -8.13
N GLN A 455 -38.39 -2.28 -7.51
CA GLN A 455 -37.32 -2.67 -6.59
C GLN A 455 -36.68 -4.02 -6.93
N LEU A 456 -35.37 -4.09 -6.70
CA LEU A 456 -34.56 -5.31 -6.73
C LEU A 456 -33.89 -5.52 -5.37
N ASN A 457 -34.47 -6.38 -4.53
CA ASN A 457 -33.99 -6.67 -3.18
C ASN A 457 -33.17 -7.96 -3.16
N ILE A 458 -31.99 -7.95 -2.54
CA ILE A 458 -31.04 -9.06 -2.58
C ILE A 458 -30.52 -9.36 -1.17
N GLY A 459 -30.56 -10.63 -0.77
CA GLY A 459 -30.11 -11.10 0.53
C GLY A 459 -28.63 -11.48 0.57
N SER A 460 -28.29 -12.39 1.48
CA SER A 460 -26.94 -12.95 1.67
C SER A 460 -26.64 -14.09 0.68
N SER A 461 -26.74 -13.81 -0.62
CA SER A 461 -26.67 -14.81 -1.71
C SER A 461 -25.87 -14.27 -2.88
N ALA A 462 -24.97 -15.06 -3.46
CA ALA A 462 -24.29 -14.66 -4.68
C ALA A 462 -25.26 -14.76 -5.87
N LEU A 463 -25.54 -13.62 -6.51
CA LEU A 463 -26.56 -13.51 -7.56
C LEU A 463 -25.94 -12.98 -8.85
N THR A 464 -26.04 -13.76 -9.93
CA THR A 464 -25.89 -13.22 -11.29
C THR A 464 -27.27 -13.04 -11.93
N LEU A 465 -27.65 -11.81 -12.26
CA LEU A 465 -28.88 -11.51 -13.00
C LEU A 465 -28.57 -11.19 -14.46
N THR A 466 -29.21 -11.91 -15.39
CA THR A 466 -29.06 -11.70 -16.84
C THR A 466 -30.43 -11.47 -17.48
N SER A 467 -30.48 -10.68 -18.56
CA SER A 467 -31.69 -10.43 -19.33
C SER A 467 -31.33 -10.12 -20.79
N THR A 468 -32.10 -10.61 -21.75
CA THR A 468 -31.94 -10.25 -23.18
C THR A 468 -32.42 -8.82 -23.43
N GLY A 469 -33.58 -8.45 -22.90
CA GLY A 469 -34.15 -7.09 -22.92
C GLY A 469 -33.85 -6.26 -21.67
N THR A 470 -34.24 -4.99 -21.68
CA THR A 470 -33.93 -4.02 -20.60
C THR A 470 -34.69 -4.29 -19.31
N LEU A 471 -34.05 -4.08 -18.15
CA LEU A 471 -34.75 -3.86 -16.88
C LEU A 471 -35.02 -2.36 -16.69
N VAL A 472 -36.29 -1.99 -16.64
CA VAL A 472 -36.76 -0.60 -16.65
C VAL A 472 -37.21 -0.19 -15.25
N PHE A 473 -36.35 0.54 -14.56
CA PHE A 473 -36.58 1.03 -13.22
C PHE A 473 -37.44 2.29 -13.26
N ALA A 474 -38.69 2.16 -12.79
CA ALA A 474 -39.71 3.19 -12.85
C ALA A 474 -40.29 3.51 -11.47
N LYS A 475 -40.74 4.76 -11.28
CA LYS A 475 -41.47 5.18 -10.08
C LYS A 475 -42.81 4.46 -10.00
N SER A 476 -43.13 3.93 -8.83
CA SER A 476 -44.40 3.26 -8.54
C SER A 476 -45.60 4.17 -8.80
N LYS A 477 -46.64 3.61 -9.43
CA LYS A 477 -47.90 4.30 -9.68
C LYS A 477 -48.86 4.19 -8.49
N THR A 478 -48.82 3.06 -7.77
CA THR A 478 -49.74 2.75 -6.67
C THR A 478 -49.34 3.42 -5.36
N HIS A 479 -48.03 3.54 -5.09
CA HIS A 479 -47.50 4.08 -3.82
C HIS A 479 -46.37 5.10 -3.99
N GLY A 480 -46.06 5.53 -5.22
CA GLY A 480 -45.20 6.69 -5.49
C GLY A 480 -43.72 6.53 -5.12
N ALA A 481 -43.28 5.31 -4.75
CA ALA A 481 -41.89 5.04 -4.39
C ALA A 481 -40.96 5.18 -5.60
N LEU A 482 -39.80 5.82 -5.40
CA LEU A 482 -38.71 5.81 -6.38
C LEU A 482 -38.14 4.38 -6.50
N PRO A 483 -37.64 3.99 -7.68
CA PRO A 483 -37.05 2.69 -7.87
C PRO A 483 -35.68 2.53 -7.18
N GLY A 484 -35.26 1.30 -6.95
CA GLY A 484 -33.96 1.03 -6.33
C GLY A 484 -33.52 -0.44 -6.29
N MET A 485 -32.29 -0.65 -5.86
CA MET A 485 -31.70 -1.94 -5.56
C MET A 485 -31.19 -1.93 -4.12
N ASN A 486 -31.63 -2.89 -3.31
CA ASN A 486 -31.22 -3.04 -1.91
C ASN A 486 -30.36 -4.30 -1.76
N SER A 487 -29.05 -4.15 -1.55
CA SER A 487 -28.12 -5.26 -1.38
C SER A 487 -27.77 -5.48 0.10
N GLN A 488 -28.27 -6.57 0.69
CA GLN A 488 -28.05 -6.95 2.09
C GLN A 488 -27.00 -8.06 2.24
N ASN A 489 -26.03 -8.07 1.33
CA ASN A 489 -25.25 -9.27 1.04
C ASN A 489 -24.03 -9.45 1.97
N ARG A 490 -23.35 -10.59 1.83
CA ARG A 490 -21.95 -10.82 2.23
C ARG A 490 -21.15 -11.50 1.10
N ALA A 491 -21.68 -11.44 -0.11
CA ALA A 491 -21.17 -12.06 -1.32
C ALA A 491 -21.40 -11.14 -2.54
N GLU A 492 -20.97 -11.58 -3.71
CA GLU A 492 -21.06 -10.81 -4.95
C GLU A 492 -22.50 -10.68 -5.48
N VAL A 493 -22.87 -9.48 -5.91
CA VAL A 493 -24.04 -9.24 -6.78
C VAL A 493 -23.55 -8.79 -8.15
N THR A 494 -23.96 -9.45 -9.23
CA THR A 494 -23.57 -9.11 -10.60
C THR A 494 -24.79 -8.99 -11.52
N ILE A 495 -25.14 -7.76 -11.90
CA ILE A 495 -26.29 -7.44 -12.77
C ILE A 495 -25.80 -7.19 -14.20
N LYS A 496 -25.89 -8.21 -15.05
CA LYS A 496 -25.45 -8.16 -16.46
C LYS A 496 -26.53 -7.63 -17.41
N ALA A 497 -27.78 -7.58 -16.96
CA ALA A 497 -28.90 -7.03 -17.72
C ALA A 497 -28.71 -5.53 -18.03
N PRO A 498 -29.06 -5.05 -19.24
CA PRO A 498 -29.16 -3.62 -19.52
C PRO A 498 -30.22 -2.95 -18.65
N LEU A 499 -29.96 -1.73 -18.18
CA LEU A 499 -30.84 -0.97 -17.29
C LEU A 499 -31.35 0.30 -17.97
N ARG A 500 -32.61 0.68 -17.71
CA ARG A 500 -33.13 2.02 -18.01
C ARG A 500 -33.72 2.66 -16.77
N LEU A 501 -33.31 3.90 -16.50
CA LEU A 501 -33.77 4.72 -15.38
C LEU A 501 -34.85 5.66 -15.89
N ASP A 502 -36.12 5.27 -15.74
CA ASP A 502 -37.27 6.12 -16.08
C ASP A 502 -37.64 7.06 -14.90
N ALA A 503 -37.05 6.83 -13.72
CA ALA A 503 -37.02 7.73 -12.56
C ALA A 503 -35.68 7.54 -11.79
N ASP A 504 -35.39 8.43 -10.83
CA ASP A 504 -34.17 8.37 -10.03
C ASP A 504 -34.05 7.04 -9.27
N PHE A 505 -32.93 6.36 -9.44
CA PHE A 505 -32.71 4.98 -9.02
C PHE A 505 -31.63 4.91 -7.95
N THR A 506 -31.98 4.34 -6.79
CA THR A 506 -31.05 4.25 -5.64
C THR A 506 -30.45 2.85 -5.55
N ILE A 507 -29.11 2.76 -5.52
CA ILE A 507 -28.39 1.58 -5.04
C ILE A 507 -28.08 1.80 -3.55
N ASP A 508 -28.65 0.96 -2.70
CA ASP A 508 -28.52 1.01 -1.24
C ASP A 508 -28.11 -0.37 -0.69
N GLY A 509 -27.55 -0.42 0.52
CA GLY A 509 -27.03 -1.67 1.08
C GLY A 509 -26.41 -1.55 2.46
N LEU A 510 -26.42 -2.67 3.19
CA LEU A 510 -26.18 -2.73 4.63
C LEU A 510 -24.72 -3.09 4.98
N GLU A 511 -24.32 -2.82 6.22
CA GLU A 511 -22.95 -2.95 6.74
C GLU A 511 -22.35 -4.37 6.55
N THR A 512 -21.43 -4.53 5.60
CA THR A 512 -20.07 -5.04 5.89
C THR A 512 -19.09 -4.85 4.74
N ASP A 513 -17.82 -4.84 5.11
CA ASP A 513 -16.64 -4.27 4.43
C ASP A 513 -16.24 -4.95 3.11
N ASP A 514 -16.91 -6.05 2.75
CA ASP A 514 -16.59 -6.88 1.57
C ASP A 514 -17.77 -7.02 0.58
N THR A 515 -18.79 -6.16 0.72
CA THR A 515 -19.98 -6.16 -0.14
C THR A 515 -19.73 -5.42 -1.46
N ARG A 516 -19.92 -6.14 -2.58
CA ARG A 516 -19.62 -5.67 -3.94
C ARG A 516 -20.81 -5.88 -4.87
N VAL A 517 -21.29 -4.80 -5.48
CA VAL A 517 -22.38 -4.81 -6.49
C VAL A 517 -21.79 -4.41 -7.84
N PHE A 518 -21.70 -5.34 -8.79
CA PHE A 518 -21.21 -5.10 -10.15
C PHE A 518 -22.37 -4.92 -11.12
N ILE A 519 -22.32 -3.85 -11.92
CA ILE A 519 -23.25 -3.57 -13.02
C ILE A 519 -22.45 -3.39 -14.32
N PRO A 520 -22.08 -4.50 -14.98
CA PRO A 520 -21.51 -4.48 -16.34
C PRO A 520 -22.56 -4.28 -17.44
N GLY A 521 -23.87 -4.33 -17.13
CA GLY A 521 -24.93 -3.94 -18.05
C GLY A 521 -24.89 -2.44 -18.38
N ALA A 522 -25.32 -2.06 -19.59
CA ALA A 522 -25.39 -0.65 -19.98
C ALA A 522 -26.58 0.05 -19.29
N ILE A 523 -26.36 1.27 -18.79
CA ILE A 523 -27.35 2.07 -18.06
C ILE A 523 -27.79 3.27 -18.91
N SER A 524 -29.09 3.44 -19.09
CA SER A 524 -29.72 4.46 -19.95
C SER A 524 -30.88 5.17 -19.23
N GLY A 525 -31.52 6.15 -19.87
CA GLY A 525 -32.76 6.78 -19.36
C GLY A 525 -32.60 8.23 -18.92
N LYS A 526 -33.62 8.76 -18.24
CA LYS A 526 -33.68 10.17 -17.80
C LYS A 526 -33.48 10.36 -16.30
N GLY A 527 -33.71 9.33 -15.49
CA GLY A 527 -33.46 9.36 -14.05
C GLY A 527 -31.98 9.44 -13.72
N GLY A 528 -31.69 9.93 -12.51
CA GLY A 528 -30.35 9.91 -11.94
C GLY A 528 -30.00 8.59 -11.25
N LEU A 529 -28.71 8.36 -11.03
CA LEU A 529 -28.18 7.27 -10.22
C LEU A 529 -27.84 7.78 -8.82
N ILE A 530 -28.41 7.19 -7.77
CA ILE A 530 -28.12 7.54 -6.37
C ILE A 530 -27.39 6.36 -5.72
N LYS A 531 -26.30 6.63 -5.00
CA LYS A 531 -25.51 5.63 -4.25
C LYS A 531 -25.53 5.94 -2.76
N ASN A 532 -26.06 5.01 -1.97
CA ASN A 532 -26.18 5.04 -0.52
C ASN A 532 -25.48 3.83 0.12
N GLY A 533 -25.34 3.85 1.44
CA GLY A 533 -24.78 2.76 2.26
C GLY A 533 -23.27 2.53 2.08
N PRO A 534 -22.59 1.88 3.03
CA PRO A 534 -21.12 1.82 3.05
C PRO A 534 -20.50 0.93 1.94
N HIS A 535 -21.29 0.06 1.32
CA HIS A 535 -20.84 -0.91 0.31
C HIS A 535 -20.23 -0.27 -0.96
N THR A 536 -19.50 -1.05 -1.75
CA THR A 536 -18.96 -0.60 -3.05
C THR A 536 -19.83 -1.06 -4.22
N ALA A 537 -20.19 -0.13 -5.10
CA ALA A 537 -20.86 -0.40 -6.37
C ALA A 537 -19.91 -0.14 -7.55
N TYR A 538 -19.79 -1.10 -8.47
CA TYR A 538 -18.88 -1.09 -9.61
C TYR A 538 -19.66 -0.96 -10.93
N ILE A 539 -19.59 0.20 -11.56
CA ILE A 539 -20.25 0.49 -12.85
C ILE A 539 -19.21 0.40 -13.97
N SER A 540 -19.04 -0.79 -14.54
CA SER A 540 -17.92 -1.10 -15.45
C SER A 540 -18.22 -0.89 -16.93
N ASN A 541 -19.49 -0.72 -17.32
CA ASN A 541 -19.88 -0.48 -18.71
C ASN A 541 -19.45 0.93 -19.19
N ALA A 542 -18.81 1.01 -20.36
CA ALA A 542 -18.27 2.26 -20.91
C ALA A 542 -19.21 2.97 -21.91
N SER A 543 -20.48 2.57 -21.98
CA SER A 543 -21.47 3.10 -22.92
C SER A 543 -22.75 3.57 -22.21
N ASN A 544 -22.63 4.08 -20.99
CA ASN A 544 -23.78 4.51 -20.19
C ASN A 544 -24.25 5.90 -20.62
N THR A 545 -25.57 6.07 -20.80
CA THR A 545 -26.17 7.25 -21.45
C THR A 545 -27.16 8.01 -20.57
N TYR A 546 -27.45 7.52 -19.35
CA TYR A 546 -28.44 8.14 -18.45
C TYR A 546 -28.14 9.61 -18.15
N SER A 547 -29.17 10.47 -18.17
CA SER A 547 -29.00 11.93 -18.17
C SER A 547 -29.32 12.65 -16.85
N GLY A 548 -29.95 11.98 -15.88
CA GLY A 548 -30.35 12.63 -14.62
C GLY A 548 -29.19 12.98 -13.68
N GLY A 549 -27.98 12.51 -13.98
CA GLY A 549 -26.78 12.71 -13.16
C GLY A 549 -26.57 11.61 -12.13
N THR A 550 -25.54 11.78 -11.30
CA THR A 550 -25.11 10.78 -10.32
C THR A 550 -24.88 11.45 -8.97
N THR A 551 -25.49 10.94 -7.90
CA THR A 551 -25.31 11.43 -6.52
C THR A 551 -24.79 10.31 -5.63
N ILE A 552 -23.65 10.53 -4.99
CA ILE A 552 -23.04 9.57 -4.06
C ILE A 552 -23.12 10.16 -2.65
N ASN A 553 -23.93 9.54 -1.80
CA ASN A 553 -24.15 9.95 -0.42
C ASN A 553 -23.21 9.23 0.55
N ASP A 554 -22.98 7.93 0.31
CA ASP A 554 -22.24 7.06 1.21
C ASP A 554 -21.63 5.85 0.47
N GLY A 555 -20.55 5.30 1.03
CA GLY A 555 -19.74 4.24 0.43
C GLY A 555 -19.10 4.64 -0.90
N CYS A 556 -18.67 3.64 -1.67
CA CYS A 556 -17.93 3.88 -2.91
C CYS A 556 -18.75 3.58 -4.18
N LEU A 557 -18.68 4.49 -5.16
CA LEU A 557 -19.06 4.23 -6.56
C LEU A 557 -17.78 4.17 -7.41
N ALA A 558 -17.35 2.96 -7.75
CA ALA A 558 -16.24 2.71 -8.67
C ALA A 558 -16.75 2.67 -10.11
N VAL A 559 -16.19 3.50 -11.00
CA VAL A 559 -16.67 3.64 -12.38
C VAL A 559 -15.54 3.50 -13.40
N ASN A 560 -15.87 2.88 -14.53
CA ASN A 560 -15.14 3.09 -15.78
C ASN A 560 -15.43 4.54 -16.25
N PRO A 561 -14.49 5.35 -16.79
CA PRO A 561 -14.71 6.79 -16.98
C PRO A 561 -15.87 7.21 -17.91
N LYS A 562 -16.38 6.29 -18.74
CA LYS A 562 -17.61 6.50 -19.54
C LYS A 562 -18.86 5.83 -18.96
N GLY A 563 -18.78 5.34 -17.73
CA GLY A 563 -19.84 4.63 -17.02
C GLY A 563 -20.77 5.52 -16.19
N ILE A 564 -20.43 6.80 -16.01
CA ILE A 564 -21.17 7.72 -15.12
C ILE A 564 -22.29 8.54 -15.79
N GLY A 565 -22.70 8.13 -17.01
CA GLY A 565 -23.77 8.78 -17.76
C GLY A 565 -23.38 10.15 -18.31
N THR A 566 -24.38 10.96 -18.67
CA THR A 566 -24.20 12.28 -19.30
C THR A 566 -24.55 13.46 -18.38
N GLY A 567 -25.21 13.21 -17.26
CA GLY A 567 -25.58 14.24 -16.29
C GLY A 567 -24.44 14.68 -15.34
N PRO A 568 -24.68 15.67 -14.46
CA PRO A 568 -23.72 16.12 -13.47
C PRO A 568 -23.49 15.06 -12.37
N VAL A 569 -22.35 15.16 -11.68
CA VAL A 569 -21.93 14.23 -10.62
C VAL A 569 -21.76 15.00 -9.31
N THR A 570 -22.40 14.51 -8.24
CA THR A 570 -22.32 15.09 -6.89
C THR A 570 -21.82 14.04 -5.91
N VAL A 571 -20.79 14.38 -5.13
CA VAL A 571 -20.24 13.53 -4.06
C VAL A 571 -20.41 14.25 -2.73
N ASN A 572 -21.26 13.71 -1.86
CA ASN A 572 -21.54 14.26 -0.55
C ASN A 572 -20.59 13.68 0.51
N LYS A 573 -20.51 14.31 1.68
CA LYS A 573 -19.72 13.80 2.81
C LYS A 573 -20.17 12.39 3.22
N GLY A 574 -19.23 11.44 3.15
CA GLY A 574 -19.46 10.00 3.29
C GLY A 574 -19.27 9.24 1.97
N GLY A 575 -19.62 9.87 0.85
CA GLY A 575 -19.48 9.31 -0.48
C GLY A 575 -18.04 9.34 -1.03
N VAL A 576 -17.69 8.28 -1.75
CA VAL A 576 -16.45 8.16 -2.54
C VAL A 576 -16.79 7.90 -4.00
N ILE A 577 -16.21 8.65 -4.93
CA ILE A 577 -16.14 8.25 -6.35
C ILE A 577 -14.75 7.72 -6.66
N SER A 578 -14.66 6.59 -7.35
CA SER A 578 -13.40 6.01 -7.82
C SER A 578 -13.41 5.85 -9.34
N PHE A 579 -12.41 6.34 -10.06
CA PHE A 579 -12.35 6.32 -11.53
C PHE A 579 -10.91 6.15 -12.06
N GLY A 580 -10.74 5.69 -13.31
CA GLY A 580 -9.41 5.44 -13.87
C GLY A 580 -9.38 5.34 -15.40
N GLY A 581 -8.47 6.07 -16.07
CA GLY A 581 -8.34 6.11 -17.53
C GLY A 581 -8.89 7.38 -18.20
N VAL A 582 -9.57 7.20 -19.34
CA VAL A 582 -10.06 8.23 -20.28
C VAL A 582 -10.69 9.45 -19.58
N PRO A 583 -10.48 10.70 -20.04
CA PRO A 583 -11.03 11.89 -19.39
C PRO A 583 -12.56 11.89 -19.21
N VAL A 584 -13.02 12.09 -17.98
CA VAL A 584 -14.45 12.32 -17.64
C VAL A 584 -14.81 13.79 -17.88
N THR A 585 -15.85 14.05 -18.67
CA THR A 585 -16.28 15.43 -19.04
C THR A 585 -17.43 15.99 -18.21
N ASN A 586 -18.07 15.16 -17.37
CA ASN A 586 -19.21 15.54 -16.54
C ASN A 586 -18.84 16.65 -15.55
N ALA A 587 -19.80 17.53 -15.22
CA ALA A 587 -19.61 18.52 -14.16
C ALA A 587 -19.57 17.83 -12.79
N LEU A 588 -18.51 18.06 -12.00
CA LEU A 588 -18.29 17.41 -10.70
C LEU A 588 -18.48 18.41 -9.56
N THR A 589 -19.27 18.04 -8.55
CA THR A 589 -19.46 18.80 -7.32
C THR A 589 -19.12 17.95 -6.10
N SER A 590 -18.25 18.45 -5.22
CA SER A 590 -18.04 17.89 -3.88
C SER A 590 -18.75 18.76 -2.84
N ASN A 591 -19.51 18.09 -1.97
CA ASN A 591 -20.04 18.65 -0.72
C ASN A 591 -19.31 18.01 0.48
N GLY A 592 -17.98 17.88 0.38
CA GLY A 592 -17.11 17.26 1.38
C GLY A 592 -16.93 15.75 1.22
N GLY A 593 -17.09 15.23 -0.01
CA GLY A 593 -16.86 13.83 -0.35
C GLY A 593 -15.38 13.50 -0.58
N CYS A 594 -15.12 12.26 -1.02
CA CYS A 594 -13.80 11.81 -1.43
C CYS A 594 -13.76 11.48 -2.92
N PHE A 595 -12.69 11.87 -3.61
CA PHE A 595 -12.39 11.44 -4.98
C PHE A 595 -11.18 10.50 -4.95
N SER A 596 -11.24 9.34 -5.61
CA SER A 596 -10.12 8.40 -5.71
C SER A 596 -9.83 7.96 -7.14
N GLY A 597 -8.58 7.55 -7.38
CA GLY A 597 -8.13 7.19 -8.72
C GLY A 597 -7.03 6.13 -8.73
N GLY A 598 -7.17 5.18 -9.67
CA GLY A 598 -6.18 4.17 -10.04
C GLY A 598 -5.93 4.22 -11.55
N GLY A 599 -4.76 3.76 -12.00
CA GLY A 599 -4.19 4.11 -13.29
C GLY A 599 -3.90 5.61 -13.43
N GLU A 600 -3.75 6.06 -14.68
CA GLU A 600 -3.82 7.48 -15.02
C GLU A 600 -5.30 7.90 -15.13
N ALA A 601 -5.91 8.28 -14.01
CA ALA A 601 -7.26 8.79 -13.93
C ALA A 601 -7.32 10.26 -14.38
N CYS A 602 -8.27 10.64 -15.23
CA CYS A 602 -8.39 12.01 -15.73
C CYS A 602 -9.83 12.53 -15.66
N TRP A 603 -10.01 13.78 -15.22
CA TRP A 603 -11.29 14.49 -15.22
C TRP A 603 -11.10 15.87 -15.87
N SER A 604 -11.78 16.11 -16.98
CA SER A 604 -11.70 17.35 -17.78
C SER A 604 -12.94 18.24 -17.66
N GLY A 605 -14.05 17.74 -17.09
CA GLY A 605 -15.21 18.56 -16.75
C GLY A 605 -14.94 19.59 -15.65
N PRO A 606 -15.80 20.61 -15.49
CA PRO A 606 -15.69 21.59 -14.39
C PRO A 606 -15.78 20.91 -13.03
N VAL A 607 -14.99 21.39 -12.06
CA VAL A 607 -15.00 20.86 -10.68
C VAL A 607 -15.37 21.98 -9.71
N LYS A 608 -16.30 21.69 -8.80
CA LYS A 608 -16.75 22.61 -7.75
C LYS A 608 -16.61 21.99 -6.37
N LEU A 609 -15.86 22.64 -5.50
CA LEU A 609 -15.64 22.26 -4.10
C LEU A 609 -16.50 23.17 -3.22
N ASN A 610 -17.67 22.69 -2.77
CA ASN A 610 -18.51 23.43 -1.83
C ASN A 610 -18.04 23.28 -0.37
N ALA A 611 -17.27 22.23 -0.06
CA ALA A 611 -16.61 21.99 1.21
C ALA A 611 -15.29 21.21 0.99
N ASP A 612 -14.45 21.14 2.02
CA ASP A 612 -13.11 20.52 1.97
C ASP A 612 -13.17 19.07 1.52
N THR A 613 -12.42 18.74 0.48
CA THR A 613 -12.57 17.50 -0.30
C THR A 613 -11.31 16.65 -0.20
N LYS A 614 -11.47 15.39 0.19
CA LYS A 614 -10.37 14.42 0.20
C LYS A 614 -10.10 13.93 -1.23
N ILE A 615 -8.83 13.89 -1.61
CA ILE A 615 -8.35 13.21 -2.83
C ILE A 615 -7.46 12.07 -2.37
N ASP A 616 -7.79 10.83 -2.76
CA ASP A 616 -7.12 9.62 -2.28
C ASP A 616 -6.67 8.77 -3.47
N THR A 617 -5.40 8.86 -3.87
CA THR A 617 -4.90 8.19 -5.08
C THR A 617 -3.57 7.51 -4.84
N ASN A 618 -3.38 6.33 -5.44
CA ASN A 618 -2.14 5.57 -5.34
C ASN A 618 -1.23 5.76 -6.57
N GLU A 619 -1.81 6.15 -7.71
CA GLU A 619 -1.11 6.32 -8.99
C GLU A 619 -1.15 7.77 -9.47
N ARG A 620 -2.05 8.14 -10.39
CA ARG A 620 -2.14 9.51 -10.92
C ARG A 620 -3.60 9.92 -11.18
N LEU A 621 -4.04 11.00 -10.54
CA LEU A 621 -5.34 11.63 -10.76
C LEU A 621 -5.11 13.05 -11.31
N GLU A 622 -5.58 13.32 -12.53
CA GLU A 622 -5.39 14.59 -13.23
C GLU A 622 -6.69 15.36 -13.42
N PHE A 623 -6.74 16.59 -12.93
CA PHE A 623 -7.77 17.58 -13.30
C PHE A 623 -7.31 18.36 -14.54
N ASN A 624 -7.75 17.89 -15.72
CA ASN A 624 -7.43 18.43 -17.05
C ASN A 624 -8.50 19.42 -17.53
N ASN A 625 -9.05 20.23 -16.63
CA ASN A 625 -10.21 21.10 -16.84
C ASN A 625 -9.82 22.49 -17.35
N LYS A 626 -8.93 22.55 -18.35
CA LYS A 626 -8.22 23.76 -18.81
C LYS A 626 -9.08 25.01 -19.01
N GLU A 627 -10.31 24.85 -19.50
CA GLU A 627 -11.23 25.96 -19.79
C GLU A 627 -12.17 26.32 -18.64
N ALA A 628 -12.46 25.36 -17.74
CA ALA A 628 -13.56 25.46 -16.77
C ALA A 628 -13.11 25.43 -15.30
N GLY A 629 -11.93 24.87 -15.03
CA GLY A 629 -11.23 24.99 -13.77
C GLY A 629 -11.80 24.23 -12.56
N ILE A 630 -11.09 24.38 -11.44
CA ILE A 630 -11.58 24.05 -10.09
C ILE A 630 -12.05 25.35 -9.42
N SER A 631 -13.19 25.32 -8.75
CA SER A 631 -13.84 26.50 -8.14
C SER A 631 -14.51 26.17 -6.81
N GLY A 632 -14.88 27.19 -6.03
CA GLY A 632 -15.69 27.05 -4.82
C GLY A 632 -14.97 27.41 -3.51
N ALA A 633 -15.67 27.21 -2.39
CA ALA A 633 -15.19 27.58 -1.05
C ALA A 633 -14.40 26.48 -0.35
N GLY A 634 -14.55 25.23 -0.78
CA GLY A 634 -13.86 24.07 -0.22
C GLY A 634 -12.40 23.98 -0.64
N GLY A 635 -11.59 23.40 0.23
CA GLY A 635 -10.20 23.02 0.00
C GLY A 635 -10.02 21.62 -0.59
N ILE A 636 -8.75 21.26 -0.75
CA ILE A 636 -8.27 19.95 -1.22
C ILE A 636 -7.35 19.38 -0.15
N THR A 637 -7.61 18.14 0.29
CA THR A 637 -6.68 17.35 1.10
C THR A 637 -6.23 16.13 0.31
N LEU A 638 -4.98 16.14 -0.15
CA LEU A 638 -4.37 15.01 -0.87
C LEU A 638 -3.79 13.98 0.11
N THR A 639 -4.25 12.74 -0.01
CA THR A 639 -3.63 11.55 0.56
C THR A 639 -3.24 10.56 -0.54
N ALA A 640 -2.28 9.71 -0.20
CA ALA A 640 -1.86 8.57 -1.00
C ALA A 640 -1.46 7.44 -0.05
N GLN A 641 -1.65 6.17 -0.44
CA GLN A 641 -1.06 5.07 0.33
C GLN A 641 0.45 5.07 0.13
N VAL A 642 1.21 5.17 1.24
CA VAL A 642 2.63 5.53 1.26
C VAL A 642 3.49 4.56 0.43
N ALA A 643 4.13 5.06 -0.63
CA ALA A 643 5.16 4.34 -1.36
C ALA A 643 6.48 4.29 -0.57
N GLY A 644 7.17 3.15 -0.67
CA GLY A 644 8.57 3.03 -0.26
C GLY A 644 9.52 3.80 -1.18
N GLN A 645 10.83 3.64 -0.92
CA GLN A 645 11.94 4.25 -1.69
C GLN A 645 12.11 5.78 -1.61
N GLY A 646 11.18 6.53 -0.99
CA GLY A 646 11.26 8.00 -0.93
C GLY A 646 10.83 8.69 -2.23
N PHE A 647 10.36 7.91 -3.21
CA PHE A 647 9.42 8.38 -4.22
C PHE A 647 8.00 8.36 -3.63
N LYS A 648 7.12 9.20 -4.15
CA LYS A 648 5.78 9.41 -3.61
C LYS A 648 4.74 8.88 -4.58
N SER A 649 3.99 7.87 -4.14
CA SER A 649 2.74 7.39 -4.76
C SER A 649 1.71 8.51 -4.80
N GLY A 650 0.69 8.37 -5.65
CA GLY A 650 -0.44 9.29 -5.67
C GLY A 650 -0.07 10.70 -6.12
N THR A 651 -0.03 10.90 -7.43
CA THR A 651 0.09 12.24 -8.01
C THR A 651 -1.30 12.84 -8.25
N LEU A 652 -1.66 13.90 -7.54
CA LEU A 652 -2.74 14.80 -7.95
C LEU A 652 -2.16 15.87 -8.85
N LYS A 653 -2.54 15.86 -10.13
CA LYS A 653 -2.12 16.90 -11.08
C LYS A 653 -3.22 17.94 -11.27
N LEU A 654 -2.89 19.20 -11.00
CA LEU A 654 -3.75 20.34 -11.25
C LEU A 654 -3.31 21.09 -12.51
N THR A 655 -4.21 21.25 -13.47
CA THR A 655 -4.00 22.09 -14.67
C THR A 655 -5.00 23.24 -14.69
N GLY A 656 -4.92 24.11 -15.70
CA GLY A 656 -5.93 25.16 -15.92
C GLY A 656 -6.04 26.18 -14.77
N THR A 657 -7.26 26.70 -14.60
CA THR A 657 -7.59 27.81 -13.71
C THR A 657 -8.13 27.30 -12.37
N ASN A 658 -7.36 27.41 -11.29
CA ASN A 658 -7.74 26.88 -9.97
C ASN A 658 -8.15 28.00 -9.02
N THR A 659 -9.45 28.32 -9.03
CA THR A 659 -10.08 29.49 -8.38
C THR A 659 -10.69 29.22 -7.00
N TYR A 660 -10.59 27.98 -6.49
CA TYR A 660 -11.11 27.64 -5.16
C TYR A 660 -10.38 28.40 -4.04
N THR A 661 -11.03 28.63 -2.90
CA THR A 661 -10.49 29.48 -1.82
C THR A 661 -10.12 28.75 -0.52
N GLY A 662 -10.64 27.54 -0.30
CA GLY A 662 -10.28 26.69 0.84
C GLY A 662 -8.84 26.16 0.76
N ALA A 663 -8.34 25.59 1.85
CA ALA A 663 -6.92 25.22 1.99
C ALA A 663 -6.51 24.03 1.09
N THR A 664 -5.25 24.03 0.66
CA THR A 664 -4.60 22.94 -0.08
C THR A 664 -3.63 22.22 0.84
N MET A 665 -4.00 21.03 1.29
CA MET A 665 -3.21 20.18 2.18
C MET A 665 -2.69 18.97 1.40
N VAL A 666 -1.43 18.61 1.62
CA VAL A 666 -0.80 17.40 1.07
C VAL A 666 -0.28 16.58 2.24
N ASP A 667 -1.08 15.64 2.70
CA ASP A 667 -0.73 14.73 3.80
C ASP A 667 0.23 13.63 3.34
N ALA A 668 0.02 13.12 2.13
CA ALA A 668 0.92 12.22 1.44
C ALA A 668 0.76 12.35 -0.08
N GLY A 669 1.82 12.05 -0.83
CA GLY A 669 1.80 12.03 -2.29
C GLY A 669 2.35 13.30 -2.95
N VAL A 670 2.14 13.44 -4.26
CA VAL A 670 2.64 14.56 -5.08
C VAL A 670 1.49 15.42 -5.55
N LEU A 671 1.46 16.69 -5.14
CA LEU A 671 0.64 17.72 -5.77
C LEU A 671 1.42 18.35 -6.92
N GLU A 672 1.13 17.94 -8.16
CA GLU A 672 1.76 18.42 -9.38
C GLU A 672 0.94 19.58 -9.99
N VAL A 673 1.34 20.83 -9.77
CA VAL A 673 0.64 22.01 -10.30
C VAL A 673 1.30 22.49 -11.58
N VAL A 674 0.55 22.45 -12.69
CA VAL A 674 1.03 22.91 -14.00
C VAL A 674 0.89 24.41 -14.17
N SER A 675 -0.34 24.94 -14.04
CA SER A 675 -0.67 26.30 -14.53
C SER A 675 -1.07 27.30 -13.46
N SER A 676 -1.86 26.90 -12.45
CA SER A 676 -2.22 27.80 -11.37
C SER A 676 -2.59 27.10 -10.08
N LEU A 677 -2.31 27.77 -8.96
CA LEU A 677 -2.84 27.46 -7.63
C LEU A 677 -3.36 28.77 -7.03
N TYR A 678 -4.61 28.79 -6.56
CA TYR A 678 -5.34 30.02 -6.19
C TYR A 678 -5.39 31.09 -7.30
N ASN A 679 -5.52 30.66 -8.56
CA ASN A 679 -5.42 31.50 -9.76
C ASN A 679 -4.14 32.38 -9.78
N ASN A 680 -3.08 31.90 -9.13
CA ASN A 680 -1.81 32.60 -8.92
C ASN A 680 -1.90 33.89 -8.08
N ASP A 681 -2.93 34.03 -7.24
CA ASP A 681 -2.98 35.02 -6.16
C ASP A 681 -1.93 34.71 -5.09
N ALA A 682 -0.80 35.40 -5.15
CA ALA A 682 0.28 35.29 -4.18
C ALA A 682 -0.11 35.65 -2.74
N THR A 683 -1.24 36.34 -2.51
CA THR A 683 -1.76 36.59 -1.16
C THR A 683 -2.45 35.37 -0.54
N ARG A 684 -2.78 34.35 -1.35
CA ARG A 684 -3.29 33.03 -0.89
C ARG A 684 -2.19 32.01 -0.65
N TRP A 685 -0.97 32.22 -1.17
CA TRP A 685 0.18 31.35 -0.92
C TRP A 685 0.72 31.52 0.51
N THR A 686 -0.01 31.04 1.50
CA THR A 686 0.32 31.21 2.94
C THR A 686 0.31 29.86 3.67
N PRO A 687 1.00 29.73 4.82
CA PRO A 687 1.00 28.50 5.62
C PRO A 687 -0.37 27.97 6.07
N ALA A 688 -1.41 28.81 6.07
CA ALA A 688 -2.78 28.42 6.42
C ALA A 688 -3.61 27.94 5.21
N ASN A 689 -3.12 28.21 3.98
CA ASN A 689 -3.76 27.85 2.71
C ASN A 689 -2.96 26.79 1.94
N ILE A 690 -1.66 26.61 2.20
CA ILE A 690 -0.82 25.58 1.57
C ILE A 690 -0.03 24.91 2.69
N SER A 691 -0.22 23.60 2.88
CA SER A 691 0.53 22.81 3.86
C SER A 691 0.91 21.44 3.30
N VAL A 692 2.21 21.14 3.27
CA VAL A 692 2.78 19.84 2.85
C VAL A 692 3.37 19.13 4.07
N ASN A 693 2.91 17.90 4.31
CA ASN A 693 3.15 17.14 5.54
C ASN A 693 4.33 16.15 5.41
N GLY A 694 5.13 16.06 6.47
CA GLY A 694 6.12 15.00 6.72
C GLY A 694 7.09 14.69 5.58
N ALA A 695 7.69 13.50 5.64
CA ALA A 695 8.46 12.95 4.52
C ALA A 695 7.56 12.51 3.34
N ALA A 696 6.25 12.34 3.58
CA ALA A 696 5.29 11.76 2.63
C ALA A 696 4.76 12.75 1.57
N GLY A 697 4.67 14.05 1.87
CA GLY A 697 4.07 15.05 0.98
C GLY A 697 5.06 15.80 0.07
N GLU A 698 4.66 16.12 -1.15
CA GLU A 698 5.41 16.93 -2.11
C GLU A 698 4.51 17.92 -2.85
N LEU A 699 5.01 19.16 -3.02
CA LEU A 699 4.42 20.15 -3.93
C LEU A 699 5.39 20.35 -5.11
N MET A 700 5.00 19.89 -6.30
CA MET A 700 5.77 19.98 -7.53
C MET A 700 5.16 21.05 -8.46
N LEU A 701 5.93 22.09 -8.80
CA LEU A 701 5.50 23.11 -9.76
C LEU A 701 6.14 22.87 -11.14
N HIS A 702 5.37 22.94 -12.22
CA HIS A 702 5.94 23.08 -13.57
C HIS A 702 6.40 24.53 -13.76
N VAL A 703 7.63 24.73 -14.27
CA VAL A 703 8.25 26.05 -14.38
C VAL A 703 8.91 26.24 -15.75
N GLY A 704 8.55 27.35 -16.42
CA GLY A 704 9.25 27.87 -17.61
C GLY A 704 8.63 27.52 -18.97
N GLY A 705 7.64 26.63 -19.04
CA GLY A 705 6.89 26.36 -20.27
C GLY A 705 5.68 27.30 -20.49
N PRO A 706 5.02 27.21 -21.66
CA PRO A 706 3.86 28.02 -21.98
C PRO A 706 2.66 27.70 -21.05
N GLY A 707 2.19 28.70 -20.31
CA GLY A 707 1.10 28.53 -19.34
C GLY A 707 1.49 27.80 -18.06
N GLU A 708 2.78 27.81 -17.72
CA GLU A 708 3.35 27.29 -16.47
C GLU A 708 3.81 28.42 -15.54
N PHE A 709 4.30 28.10 -14.35
CA PHE A 709 4.83 29.11 -13.44
C PHE A 709 6.16 29.70 -13.96
N THR A 710 6.45 30.95 -13.59
CA THR A 710 7.80 31.51 -13.70
C THR A 710 8.64 31.13 -12.48
N ALA A 711 9.97 31.07 -12.62
CA ALA A 711 10.88 30.83 -11.49
C ALA A 711 10.72 31.87 -10.37
N ALA A 712 10.35 33.11 -10.71
CA ALA A 712 10.04 34.17 -9.76
C ALA A 712 8.76 33.87 -8.93
N GLN A 713 7.70 33.33 -9.56
CA GLN A 713 6.50 32.90 -8.84
C GLN A 713 6.76 31.69 -7.95
N ALA A 714 7.52 30.70 -8.43
CA ALA A 714 7.92 29.54 -7.62
C ALA A 714 8.72 29.97 -6.36
N GLY A 715 9.67 30.90 -6.52
CA GLY A 715 10.42 31.47 -5.40
C GLY A 715 9.58 32.31 -4.45
N MET A 716 8.60 33.06 -4.95
CA MET A 716 7.65 33.81 -4.13
C MET A 716 6.73 32.89 -3.32
N MET A 717 6.20 31.82 -3.94
CA MET A 717 5.39 30.82 -3.24
C MET A 717 6.20 30.15 -2.12
N LEU A 718 7.37 29.61 -2.45
CA LEU A 718 8.29 28.96 -1.51
C LEU A 718 8.66 29.87 -0.33
N LYS A 719 9.02 31.13 -0.61
CA LYS A 719 9.30 32.16 0.41
C LYS A 719 8.10 32.39 1.33
N ASN A 720 6.89 32.49 0.78
CA ASN A 720 5.70 32.83 1.57
C ASN A 720 5.22 31.65 2.45
N ILE A 721 5.34 30.40 1.98
CA ILE A 721 4.94 29.21 2.75
C ILE A 721 5.98 28.76 3.80
N ALA A 722 7.24 29.16 3.68
CA ALA A 722 8.31 28.87 4.65
C ALA A 722 8.60 30.05 5.62
N THR A 723 7.57 30.79 6.05
CA THR A 723 7.75 32.16 6.59
C THR A 723 8.20 32.29 8.05
N GLY A 724 7.89 31.38 8.98
CA GLY A 724 8.29 31.62 10.37
C GLY A 724 7.83 30.62 11.44
N VAL A 725 8.27 30.89 12.68
CA VAL A 725 8.07 30.00 13.83
C VAL A 725 6.57 29.81 14.11
N ASN A 726 6.13 28.55 14.11
CA ASN A 726 4.71 28.14 14.23
C ASN A 726 3.82 28.49 13.01
N LYS A 727 4.40 28.83 11.85
CA LYS A 727 3.66 29.14 10.61
C LYS A 727 4.39 28.53 9.41
N ASN A 728 4.23 27.22 9.24
CA ASN A 728 4.90 26.41 8.21
C ASN A 728 3.89 25.80 7.24
N GLY A 729 4.03 26.11 5.95
CA GLY A 729 3.35 25.41 4.86
C GLY A 729 4.18 24.25 4.28
N LEU A 730 5.39 24.02 4.79
CA LEU A 730 6.23 22.85 4.52
C LEU A 730 6.69 22.28 5.86
N MET A 731 6.31 21.05 6.19
CA MET A 731 6.73 20.37 7.42
C MET A 731 8.12 19.72 7.25
N ALA A 732 8.70 19.23 8.34
CA ALA A 732 9.98 18.52 8.32
C ALA A 732 9.90 17.28 7.39
N GLY A 733 10.83 17.17 6.45
CA GLY A 733 10.85 16.13 5.41
C GLY A 733 10.09 16.47 4.13
N ALA A 734 9.30 17.55 4.09
CA ALA A 734 8.47 17.89 2.95
C ALA A 734 9.33 18.27 1.73
N THR A 735 8.92 17.82 0.54
CA THR A 735 9.62 18.18 -0.71
C THR A 735 8.95 19.36 -1.39
N PHE A 736 9.73 20.37 -1.78
CA PHE A 736 9.33 21.36 -2.78
C PHE A 736 10.03 21.02 -4.11
N GLY A 737 9.23 20.71 -5.13
CA GLY A 737 9.68 20.28 -6.44
C GLY A 737 9.51 21.35 -7.51
N ILE A 738 10.47 21.40 -8.43
CA ILE A 738 10.42 22.21 -9.66
C ILE A 738 10.68 21.30 -10.85
N ASP A 739 9.68 21.12 -11.71
CA ASP A 739 9.81 20.44 -12.99
C ASP A 739 10.01 21.47 -14.10
N THR A 740 11.10 21.33 -14.86
CA THR A 740 11.42 22.22 -16.00
C THR A 740 11.24 21.51 -17.34
N GLY A 741 10.23 20.62 -17.45
CA GLY A 741 10.04 19.72 -18.58
C GLY A 741 9.77 20.39 -19.92
N LYS A 742 9.13 21.57 -19.89
CA LYS A 742 8.84 22.38 -21.10
C LYS A 742 9.62 23.71 -21.14
N ALA A 743 10.58 23.90 -20.24
CA ALA A 743 11.37 25.12 -20.19
C ALA A 743 12.34 25.20 -21.39
N THR A 744 12.18 26.23 -22.22
CA THR A 744 13.07 26.51 -23.37
C THR A 744 14.30 27.35 -23.00
N THR A 745 14.34 27.87 -21.78
CA THR A 745 15.42 28.71 -21.24
C THR A 745 15.78 28.27 -19.81
N VAL A 746 16.97 28.68 -19.33
CA VAL A 746 17.41 28.43 -17.95
C VAL A 746 16.45 29.10 -16.97
N GLN A 747 15.84 28.30 -16.09
CA GLN A 747 14.98 28.81 -15.01
C GLN A 747 15.85 29.15 -13.80
N GLU A 748 16.01 30.42 -13.46
CA GLU A 748 16.85 30.85 -12.34
C GLU A 748 16.04 31.18 -11.09
N LEU A 749 16.27 30.41 -10.03
CA LEU A 749 15.69 30.62 -8.70
C LEU A 749 16.71 31.33 -7.80
N ALA A 750 16.64 32.66 -7.82
CA ALA A 750 17.45 33.54 -6.97
C ALA A 750 16.86 33.78 -5.56
N SER A 751 15.68 33.22 -5.25
CA SER A 751 15.05 33.34 -3.93
C SER A 751 15.72 32.42 -2.90
N THR A 752 15.97 32.92 -1.69
CA THR A 752 16.51 32.12 -0.58
C THR A 752 15.54 31.01 -0.18
N ILE A 753 15.95 29.77 -0.43
CA ILE A 753 15.36 28.54 0.12
C ILE A 753 15.84 28.38 1.57
N MET A 754 14.94 28.07 2.49
CA MET A 754 15.23 27.89 3.92
C MET A 754 14.35 26.81 4.55
N ASP A 755 14.84 26.22 5.64
CA ASP A 755 14.06 25.30 6.48
C ASP A 755 12.88 25.99 7.17
N SER A 756 11.81 25.22 7.39
CA SER A 756 10.64 25.64 8.16
C SER A 756 10.91 25.60 9.67
N LYS A 757 10.13 26.34 10.48
CA LYS A 757 10.52 26.70 11.86
C LYS A 757 9.39 26.53 12.89
N GLY A 758 9.72 26.04 14.07
CA GLY A 758 8.74 25.75 15.13
C GLY A 758 8.06 24.39 14.96
N PRO A 759 6.91 24.15 15.61
CA PRO A 759 6.22 22.85 15.60
C PRO A 759 5.99 22.29 14.20
N GLY A 760 6.32 21.02 14.00
CA GLY A 760 6.24 20.34 12.71
C GLY A 760 7.23 20.82 11.64
N GLY A 761 8.02 21.87 11.90
CA GLY A 761 9.02 22.40 10.98
C GLY A 761 10.38 21.71 11.12
N GLY A 762 11.21 21.78 10.07
CA GLY A 762 12.53 21.15 10.03
C GLY A 762 13.15 21.20 8.64
N SER A 763 13.98 20.20 8.31
CA SER A 763 14.66 20.11 7.03
C SER A 763 13.67 20.03 5.86
N VAL A 764 13.78 20.96 4.92
CA VAL A 764 13.01 20.95 3.66
C VAL A 764 13.85 20.30 2.57
N LEU A 765 13.23 19.42 1.76
CA LEU A 765 13.86 18.75 0.63
C LEU A 765 13.55 19.51 -0.67
N ILE A 766 14.51 19.57 -1.59
CA ILE A 766 14.34 20.24 -2.89
C ILE A 766 14.47 19.23 -4.02
N ARG A 767 13.49 19.19 -4.93
CA ARG A 767 13.51 18.29 -6.10
C ARG A 767 13.56 19.06 -7.43
N LYS A 768 14.39 18.58 -8.36
CA LYS A 768 14.45 18.98 -9.77
C LYS A 768 13.89 17.87 -10.66
N GLY A 769 12.83 18.17 -11.41
CA GLY A 769 12.25 17.33 -12.47
C GLY A 769 12.42 17.93 -13.87
N GLY A 770 12.01 17.18 -14.90
CA GLY A 770 11.93 17.66 -16.29
C GLY A 770 13.28 17.84 -17.00
N ALA A 771 13.26 17.84 -18.33
CA ALA A 771 14.48 17.83 -19.15
C ALA A 771 15.29 19.15 -19.13
N GLY A 772 14.66 20.30 -18.87
CA GLY A 772 15.32 21.61 -18.89
C GLY A 772 16.32 21.87 -17.76
N THR A 773 16.84 23.10 -17.72
CA THR A 773 17.83 23.55 -16.73
C THR A 773 17.21 24.42 -15.64
N LEU A 774 17.36 24.01 -14.39
CA LEU A 774 17.13 24.84 -13.19
C LEU A 774 18.48 25.36 -12.68
N LYS A 775 18.59 26.65 -12.41
CA LYS A 775 19.74 27.27 -11.74
C LYS A 775 19.32 27.74 -10.35
N LEU A 776 20.05 27.31 -9.32
CA LEU A 776 19.86 27.78 -7.95
C LEU A 776 20.97 28.79 -7.64
N SER A 777 20.59 30.06 -7.40
CA SER A 777 21.54 31.16 -7.13
C SER A 777 21.21 31.96 -5.88
N GLY A 778 20.09 31.67 -5.21
CA GLY A 778 19.80 32.19 -3.89
C GLY A 778 20.84 31.74 -2.85
N ALA A 779 21.11 32.60 -1.86
CA ALA A 779 21.92 32.23 -0.70
C ALA A 779 21.09 31.31 0.22
N ASN A 780 21.02 30.04 -0.14
CA ASN A 780 20.08 29.08 0.43
C ASN A 780 20.61 28.47 1.74
N THR A 781 19.71 28.29 2.70
CA THR A 781 20.00 27.91 4.10
C THR A 781 19.27 26.65 4.56
N TYR A 782 18.45 26.03 3.70
CA TYR A 782 17.83 24.74 4.00
C TYR A 782 18.90 23.67 4.31
N THR A 783 18.57 22.74 5.19
CA THR A 783 19.52 21.71 5.63
C THR A 783 19.34 20.40 4.85
N GLY A 784 18.13 20.09 4.41
CA GLY A 784 17.73 18.80 3.84
C GLY A 784 18.28 18.47 2.45
N ARG A 785 17.96 17.23 2.02
CA ARG A 785 18.48 16.62 0.80
C ARG A 785 18.04 17.33 -0.49
N THR A 786 18.87 17.21 -1.51
CA THR A 786 18.56 17.64 -2.88
C THR A 786 18.32 16.41 -3.77
N ILE A 787 17.24 16.41 -4.56
CA ILE A 787 16.85 15.31 -5.44
C ILE A 787 16.84 15.80 -6.89
N VAL A 788 17.45 15.07 -7.81
CA VAL A 788 17.46 15.38 -9.26
C VAL A 788 16.97 14.17 -10.03
N THR A 789 15.78 14.25 -10.61
CA THR A 789 15.13 13.16 -11.36
C THR A 789 15.03 13.46 -12.86
N GLY A 790 15.85 14.38 -13.38
CA GLY A 790 15.95 14.70 -14.80
C GLY A 790 16.56 16.08 -15.11
N GLY A 791 17.17 16.19 -16.29
CA GLY A 791 17.70 17.44 -16.83
C GLY A 791 18.91 17.98 -16.05
N THR A 792 19.12 19.30 -16.09
CA THR A 792 20.29 19.94 -15.47
C THR A 792 19.92 20.74 -14.23
N LEU A 793 20.67 20.52 -13.14
CA LEU A 793 20.70 21.39 -11.96
C LEU A 793 22.02 22.17 -11.95
N SER A 794 21.93 23.50 -12.04
CA SER A 794 23.06 24.43 -12.11
C SER A 794 23.29 25.14 -10.77
N VAL A 795 24.54 25.14 -10.29
CA VAL A 795 24.96 25.64 -8.97
C VAL A 795 26.30 26.36 -9.03
N ASP A 796 26.58 27.24 -8.08
CA ASP A 796 27.92 27.84 -7.84
C ASP A 796 28.60 27.33 -6.56
N SER A 797 27.85 26.63 -5.69
CA SER A 797 28.33 26.03 -4.45
C SER A 797 27.44 24.86 -4.01
N PHE A 798 28.04 23.66 -3.95
CA PHE A 798 27.47 22.46 -3.34
C PHE A 798 27.51 22.51 -1.82
N ASN A 799 28.49 23.21 -1.23
CA ASN A 799 28.77 23.26 0.22
C ASN A 799 29.21 21.90 0.82
N SER A 800 29.42 21.89 2.14
CA SER A 800 29.86 20.73 2.93
C SER A 800 29.09 20.61 4.25
N VAL A 801 29.19 19.45 4.91
CA VAL A 801 28.86 19.27 6.33
C VAL A 801 30.05 19.73 7.18
N VAL A 802 31.23 19.13 6.95
CA VAL A 802 32.48 19.45 7.65
C VAL A 802 33.04 20.76 7.09
N LYS A 803 33.14 21.78 7.96
CA LYS A 803 33.57 23.15 7.62
C LYS A 803 32.69 23.84 6.56
N GLY A 804 31.42 23.45 6.48
CA GLY A 804 30.44 24.06 5.57
C GLY A 804 30.19 25.56 5.83
N LYS A 805 29.80 26.26 4.78
CA LYS A 805 29.28 27.64 4.81
C LYS A 805 27.88 27.68 5.43
N ALA A 806 27.51 28.82 5.99
CA ALA A 806 26.15 29.06 6.51
C ALA A 806 25.05 29.05 5.42
N SER A 807 25.43 29.22 4.14
CA SER A 807 24.54 29.18 2.97
C SER A 807 25.29 28.82 1.69
N SER A 808 24.59 28.31 0.68
CA SER A 808 25.13 28.02 -0.68
C SER A 808 24.01 27.96 -1.73
N SER A 809 24.27 27.56 -2.97
CA SER A 809 23.21 27.22 -3.93
C SER A 809 22.33 26.07 -3.43
N LEU A 810 22.93 25.08 -2.76
CA LEU A 810 22.28 23.85 -2.29
C LEU A 810 22.14 23.76 -0.76
N GLY A 811 21.96 24.90 -0.08
CA GLY A 811 21.70 24.91 1.36
C GLY A 811 22.95 24.81 2.23
N ALA A 812 22.75 24.38 3.48
CA ALA A 812 23.79 24.28 4.50
C ALA A 812 23.55 23.04 5.37
N PRO A 813 23.93 21.83 4.94
CA PRO A 813 23.57 20.58 5.60
C PRO A 813 24.21 20.46 6.99
N LYS A 814 23.62 19.65 7.87
CA LYS A 814 24.08 19.48 9.27
C LYS A 814 24.62 18.09 9.60
N ASN A 815 24.34 17.11 8.76
CA ASN A 815 24.79 15.73 8.90
C ASN A 815 24.84 15.06 7.51
N VAL A 816 25.42 13.87 7.44
CA VAL A 816 25.65 13.13 6.17
C VAL A 816 24.35 12.72 5.47
N ALA A 817 23.27 12.43 6.21
CA ALA A 817 22.01 12.01 5.61
C ALA A 817 21.29 13.19 4.92
N ASP A 818 21.22 14.35 5.57
CA ASP A 818 20.68 15.57 4.96
C ASP A 818 21.58 16.15 3.86
N ALA A 819 22.88 15.80 3.86
CA ALA A 819 23.85 16.25 2.86
C ALA A 819 23.78 15.51 1.52
N GLU A 820 22.99 14.45 1.41
CA GLU A 820 22.87 13.64 0.20
C GLU A 820 22.27 14.42 -0.99
N ILE A 821 22.89 14.26 -2.15
CA ILE A 821 22.32 14.62 -3.45
C ILE A 821 21.89 13.31 -4.14
N MET A 822 20.59 13.07 -4.17
CA MET A 822 19.96 11.91 -4.78
C MET A 822 19.73 12.19 -6.27
N VAL A 823 20.21 11.32 -7.15
CA VAL A 823 20.20 11.50 -8.60
C VAL A 823 19.64 10.27 -9.27
N SER A 824 18.52 10.39 -9.98
CA SER A 824 17.90 9.29 -10.72
C SER A 824 17.70 9.61 -12.21
N GLY A 825 17.66 8.56 -13.03
CA GLY A 825 17.56 8.67 -14.49
C GLY A 825 18.84 9.28 -15.10
N SER A 826 18.70 9.93 -16.25
CA SER A 826 19.80 10.69 -16.87
C SER A 826 19.73 12.17 -16.46
N SER A 827 20.67 12.58 -15.62
CA SER A 827 20.63 13.86 -14.90
C SER A 827 22.03 14.52 -14.80
N THR A 828 22.08 15.85 -14.85
CA THR A 828 23.33 16.63 -14.82
C THR A 828 23.39 17.54 -13.60
N LEU A 829 24.47 17.45 -12.83
CA LEU A 829 24.88 18.42 -11.81
C LEU A 829 25.96 19.33 -12.43
N MET A 830 25.61 20.57 -12.76
CA MET A 830 26.52 21.53 -13.40
C MET A 830 27.03 22.55 -12.37
N TYR A 831 28.34 22.56 -12.16
CA TYR A 831 29.02 23.53 -11.33
C TYR A 831 29.50 24.72 -12.16
N THR A 832 29.31 25.93 -11.63
CA THR A 832 29.67 27.21 -12.26
C THR A 832 30.47 28.13 -11.34
N GLY A 833 30.85 27.65 -10.15
CA GLY A 833 31.52 28.44 -9.11
C GLY A 833 33.02 28.62 -9.35
N LYS A 834 33.67 29.36 -8.43
CA LYS A 834 35.09 29.73 -8.51
C LYS A 834 36.05 28.69 -7.92
N GLY A 835 35.54 27.59 -7.39
CA GLY A 835 36.28 26.51 -6.74
C GLY A 835 35.73 26.17 -5.35
N GLU A 836 35.64 24.88 -5.05
CA GLU A 836 35.09 24.35 -3.80
C GLU A 836 35.60 22.91 -3.52
N THR A 837 35.67 22.53 -2.25
CA THR A 837 35.77 21.14 -1.82
C THR A 837 34.50 20.77 -1.05
N THR A 838 33.88 19.65 -1.41
CA THR A 838 32.63 19.16 -0.83
C THR A 838 32.77 17.72 -0.31
N ASP A 839 32.09 17.45 0.80
CA ASP A 839 31.96 16.13 1.44
C ASP A 839 30.54 15.55 1.27
N ARG A 840 29.74 16.09 0.34
CA ARG A 840 28.39 15.60 0.07
C ARG A 840 28.42 14.24 -0.63
N ASN A 841 27.57 13.33 -0.14
CA ASN A 841 27.32 12.04 -0.75
C ASN A 841 26.47 12.22 -2.03
N LEU A 842 26.81 11.47 -3.07
CA LEU A 842 26.07 11.43 -4.33
C LEU A 842 25.39 10.05 -4.43
N ASN A 843 24.06 9.98 -4.37
CA ASN A 843 23.30 8.73 -4.37
C ASN A 843 22.63 8.46 -5.72
N MET A 844 22.74 7.25 -6.25
CA MET A 844 22.10 6.79 -7.49
C MET A 844 21.17 5.58 -7.18
N PRO A 845 19.88 5.82 -6.91
CA PRO A 845 18.94 4.81 -6.39
C PRO A 845 18.06 4.12 -7.45
N GLY A 846 18.06 4.59 -8.71
CA GLY A 846 17.15 4.13 -9.76
C GLY A 846 17.75 3.10 -10.73
N ASP A 847 16.95 2.67 -11.69
CA ASP A 847 17.33 1.65 -12.67
C ASP A 847 18.02 2.31 -13.87
N GLY A 848 19.27 1.95 -14.15
CA GLY A 848 20.03 2.49 -15.30
C GLY A 848 20.48 3.95 -15.18
N ASP A 849 20.55 4.51 -13.98
CA ASP A 849 20.94 5.92 -13.72
C ASP A 849 22.24 6.35 -14.43
N ASN A 850 22.23 7.54 -15.03
CA ASN A 850 23.40 8.20 -15.60
C ASN A 850 23.57 9.60 -14.95
N LEU A 851 24.58 9.75 -14.09
CA LEU A 851 24.92 11.01 -13.45
C LEU A 851 26.03 11.72 -14.24
N THR A 852 25.72 12.91 -14.78
CA THR A 852 26.73 13.81 -15.34
C THR A 852 27.18 14.83 -14.29
N LEU A 853 28.46 14.84 -13.95
CA LEU A 853 29.14 15.89 -13.20
C LEU A 853 29.79 16.85 -14.18
N ASP A 854 29.15 17.99 -14.46
CA ASP A 854 29.68 19.01 -15.36
C ASP A 854 30.47 20.08 -14.59
N GLN A 855 31.77 20.17 -14.86
CA GLN A 855 32.65 21.19 -14.31
C GLN A 855 32.80 22.36 -15.30
N SER A 856 31.90 23.33 -15.20
CA SER A 856 31.92 24.58 -15.97
C SER A 856 32.28 25.82 -15.12
N GLY A 857 32.79 25.62 -13.90
CA GLY A 857 33.31 26.64 -13.01
C GLY A 857 34.78 26.98 -13.28
N SER A 858 35.27 28.07 -12.67
CA SER A 858 36.58 28.66 -12.96
C SER A 858 37.72 28.22 -12.02
N GLY A 859 37.66 27.00 -11.47
CA GLY A 859 38.57 26.55 -10.41
C GLY A 859 38.46 25.06 -10.10
N LEU A 860 39.03 24.62 -8.97
CA LEU A 860 38.96 23.22 -8.53
C LEU A 860 37.60 22.91 -7.89
N LEU A 861 36.88 21.90 -8.41
CA LEU A 861 35.75 21.26 -7.75
C LEU A 861 36.19 19.87 -7.25
N LYS A 862 36.32 19.69 -5.93
CA LYS A 862 36.79 18.44 -5.32
C LYS A 862 35.70 17.77 -4.50
N PHE A 863 35.27 16.57 -4.88
CA PHE A 863 34.43 15.70 -4.05
C PHE A 863 35.29 14.78 -3.18
N THR A 864 34.89 14.58 -1.92
CA THR A 864 35.68 13.85 -0.91
C THR A 864 34.93 12.70 -0.21
N SER A 865 33.64 12.51 -0.50
CA SER A 865 32.79 11.44 0.06
C SER A 865 32.28 10.50 -1.04
N PRO A 866 32.02 9.21 -0.75
CA PRO A 866 31.75 8.19 -1.77
C PRO A 866 30.40 8.34 -2.50
N PHE A 867 30.33 7.72 -3.68
CA PHE A 867 29.05 7.42 -4.33
C PHE A 867 28.27 6.39 -3.50
N VAL A 868 26.98 6.65 -3.27
CA VAL A 868 26.03 5.72 -2.65
C VAL A 868 25.21 5.09 -3.77
N MET A 869 25.60 3.91 -4.25
CA MET A 869 24.91 3.26 -5.37
C MET A 869 23.79 2.33 -4.87
N SER A 870 22.74 2.94 -4.32
CA SER A 870 21.67 2.22 -3.61
C SER A 870 20.62 1.54 -4.50
N GLY A 871 20.61 1.82 -5.82
CA GLY A 871 19.78 1.10 -6.80
C GLY A 871 20.47 -0.19 -7.23
N PHE A 872 19.91 -1.33 -6.81
CA PHE A 872 20.49 -2.68 -6.95
C PHE A 872 20.46 -3.21 -8.40
N ALA A 873 21.31 -4.22 -8.68
CA ALA A 873 21.28 -5.13 -9.85
C ALA A 873 21.41 -4.54 -11.27
N TRP A 874 21.29 -3.23 -11.46
CA TRP A 874 21.43 -2.56 -12.77
C TRP A 874 22.81 -1.92 -12.97
N ASN A 875 23.27 -1.85 -14.22
CA ASN A 875 24.45 -1.05 -14.56
C ASN A 875 24.16 0.45 -14.40
N LYS A 876 25.19 1.24 -14.05
CA LYS A 876 25.10 2.71 -13.92
C LYS A 876 26.27 3.39 -14.62
N THR A 877 26.10 4.65 -15.04
CA THR A 877 27.19 5.45 -15.64
C THR A 877 27.44 6.72 -14.85
N VAL A 878 28.71 6.95 -14.49
CA VAL A 878 29.20 8.27 -14.07
C VAL A 878 29.82 8.94 -15.29
N ILE A 879 29.35 10.14 -15.62
CA ILE A 879 29.84 10.96 -16.73
C ILE A 879 30.52 12.20 -16.14
N LEU A 880 31.79 12.40 -16.48
CA LEU A 880 32.59 13.56 -16.07
C LEU A 880 32.66 14.52 -17.25
N ALA A 881 32.06 15.71 -17.13
CA ALA A 881 31.85 16.66 -18.22
C ALA A 881 32.40 18.06 -17.86
N GLY A 882 32.11 19.06 -18.70
CA GLY A 882 32.49 20.45 -18.48
C GLY A 882 33.69 20.94 -19.30
N SER A 883 34.18 22.12 -18.94
CA SER A 883 35.06 22.95 -19.77
C SER A 883 36.47 23.12 -19.20
N SER A 884 37.39 23.63 -20.03
CA SER A 884 38.76 23.98 -19.63
C SER A 884 38.89 25.21 -18.72
N ALA A 885 37.78 25.79 -18.24
CA ALA A 885 37.79 26.91 -17.29
C ALA A 885 38.26 26.50 -15.87
N GLY A 886 38.16 25.21 -15.53
CA GLY A 886 38.50 24.68 -14.22
C GLY A 886 38.88 23.20 -14.26
N THR A 887 38.95 22.60 -13.07
CA THR A 887 39.33 21.19 -12.88
C THR A 887 38.35 20.51 -11.95
N GLY A 888 37.90 19.30 -12.28
CA GLY A 888 37.14 18.45 -11.36
C GLY A 888 38.06 17.43 -10.68
N GLU A 889 37.74 16.99 -9.46
CA GLU A 889 38.46 15.94 -8.75
C GLU A 889 37.51 15.04 -7.96
N LEU A 890 37.66 13.72 -8.13
CA LEU A 890 37.05 12.69 -7.29
C LEU A 890 38.13 12.06 -6.39
N ALA A 891 38.14 12.45 -5.12
CA ALA A 891 39.12 12.02 -4.13
C ALA A 891 38.66 10.83 -3.26
N PHE A 892 37.64 10.11 -3.73
CA PHE A 892 37.00 8.97 -3.06
C PHE A 892 36.93 7.76 -4.01
N ASN A 893 36.56 6.59 -3.49
CA ASN A 893 36.41 5.36 -4.27
C ASN A 893 35.10 5.30 -5.07
N ILE A 894 35.22 5.14 -6.39
CA ILE A 894 34.14 4.69 -7.26
C ILE A 894 34.12 3.15 -7.21
N ASP A 895 33.02 2.59 -6.71
CA ASP A 895 32.78 1.15 -6.63
C ASP A 895 31.70 0.71 -7.64
N ASN A 896 31.42 -0.60 -7.70
CA ASN A 896 30.23 -1.11 -8.36
C ASN A 896 28.96 -0.85 -7.53
N VAL A 897 27.82 -0.88 -8.20
CA VAL A 897 26.49 -1.08 -7.59
C VAL A 897 26.52 -2.28 -6.63
N TYR A 898 25.84 -2.14 -5.49
CA TYR A 898 25.67 -3.26 -4.55
C TYR A 898 24.69 -4.29 -5.12
N ASP A 899 25.23 -5.29 -5.81
CA ASP A 899 24.49 -6.43 -6.34
C ASP A 899 24.95 -7.72 -5.67
N ARG A 900 24.06 -8.36 -4.91
CA ARG A 900 24.27 -9.68 -4.28
C ARG A 900 24.50 -10.82 -5.30
N LYS A 901 24.20 -10.61 -6.59
CA LYS A 901 24.52 -11.53 -7.70
C LYS A 901 25.86 -11.23 -8.38
N GLY A 902 26.49 -10.09 -8.11
CA GLY A 902 27.82 -9.71 -8.62
C GLY A 902 27.91 -9.35 -10.11
N ASN A 903 26.77 -9.09 -10.78
CA ASN A 903 26.72 -8.83 -12.22
C ASN A 903 26.61 -7.33 -12.56
N ALA A 904 26.06 -6.51 -11.65
CA ALA A 904 25.94 -5.08 -11.87
C ALA A 904 27.30 -4.36 -11.86
N THR A 905 27.50 -3.44 -12.81
CA THR A 905 28.76 -2.71 -13.01
C THR A 905 28.55 -1.21 -13.11
N THR A 906 29.52 -0.45 -12.59
CA THR A 906 29.58 1.00 -12.80
C THR A 906 30.55 1.32 -13.94
N ALA A 907 30.07 2.02 -14.97
CA ALA A 907 30.88 2.56 -16.05
C ALA A 907 31.29 4.02 -15.79
N LEU A 908 32.43 4.44 -16.31
CA LEU A 908 32.95 5.80 -16.20
C LEU A 908 33.17 6.40 -17.59
N THR A 909 32.63 7.59 -17.86
CA THR A 909 32.84 8.30 -19.13
C THR A 909 33.39 9.69 -18.89
N LYS A 910 34.53 10.05 -19.48
CA LYS A 910 35.06 11.42 -19.50
C LYS A 910 34.72 12.08 -20.85
N SER A 911 33.88 13.11 -20.79
CA SER A 911 33.45 13.95 -21.91
C SER A 911 33.77 15.43 -21.62
N GLY A 912 33.46 16.35 -22.54
CA GLY A 912 33.78 17.78 -22.40
C GLY A 912 35.28 18.09 -22.52
N SER A 913 35.62 19.36 -22.73
CA SER A 913 37.01 19.80 -22.96
C SER A 913 37.85 19.95 -21.68
N GLY A 914 37.22 19.95 -20.50
CA GLY A 914 37.89 20.14 -19.21
C GLY A 914 38.76 18.96 -18.74
N THR A 915 39.45 19.18 -17.62
CA THR A 915 40.24 18.16 -16.91
C THR A 915 39.47 17.63 -15.70
N TRP A 916 39.42 16.32 -15.54
CA TRP A 916 38.97 15.65 -14.32
C TRP A 916 40.08 14.77 -13.75
N VAL A 917 40.20 14.77 -12.43
CA VAL A 917 41.24 14.05 -11.67
C VAL A 917 40.60 12.93 -10.85
N LEU A 918 41.17 11.72 -10.92
CA LEU A 918 40.85 10.60 -10.03
C LEU A 918 42.00 10.42 -9.05
N SER A 919 41.75 10.75 -7.78
CA SER A 919 42.74 10.64 -6.70
C SER A 919 42.34 9.67 -5.58
N GLY A 920 41.10 9.18 -5.59
CA GLY A 920 40.68 8.03 -4.79
C GLY A 920 41.21 6.68 -5.30
N LYS A 921 40.84 5.60 -4.61
CA LYS A 921 41.18 4.20 -4.95
C LYS A 921 39.93 3.49 -5.47
N ASN A 922 39.84 3.28 -6.77
CA ASN A 922 38.63 2.83 -7.44
C ASN A 922 38.54 1.30 -7.56
N THR A 923 37.32 0.74 -7.48
CA THR A 923 37.07 -0.72 -7.50
C THR A 923 36.00 -1.18 -8.49
N TYR A 924 35.32 -0.26 -9.17
CA TYR A 924 34.31 -0.57 -10.20
C TYR A 924 34.86 -1.49 -11.32
N THR A 925 33.99 -2.21 -12.02
CA THR A 925 34.39 -3.16 -13.08
C THR A 925 33.73 -2.88 -14.44
N GLY A 926 32.94 -1.82 -14.57
CA GLY A 926 32.46 -1.37 -15.87
C GLY A 926 33.56 -0.68 -16.69
N PRO A 927 33.31 -0.39 -17.98
CA PRO A 927 34.28 0.24 -18.85
C PRO A 927 34.55 1.70 -18.50
N THR A 928 35.77 2.14 -18.75
CA THR A 928 36.21 3.54 -18.68
C THR A 928 36.41 4.09 -20.08
N THR A 929 35.66 5.13 -20.48
CA THR A 929 35.76 5.74 -21.83
C THR A 929 36.14 7.21 -21.73
N VAL A 930 37.22 7.62 -22.38
CA VAL A 930 37.65 9.02 -22.48
C VAL A 930 37.40 9.51 -23.90
N THR A 931 36.34 10.30 -24.09
CA THR A 931 35.91 10.79 -25.42
C THR A 931 36.40 12.20 -25.73
N LEU A 932 36.66 13.03 -24.72
CA LEU A 932 37.18 14.39 -24.90
C LEU A 932 37.89 14.91 -23.63
N GLY A 933 38.83 15.84 -23.81
CA GLY A 933 39.58 16.46 -22.70
C GLY A 933 40.47 15.46 -21.96
N THR A 934 40.77 15.74 -20.69
CA THR A 934 41.76 14.98 -19.91
C THR A 934 41.14 14.29 -18.70
N LEU A 935 41.36 12.98 -18.57
CA LEU A 935 41.18 12.22 -17.31
C LEU A 935 42.56 11.98 -16.70
N ALA A 936 42.84 12.52 -15.51
CA ALA A 936 44.16 12.42 -14.85
C ALA A 936 44.11 11.52 -13.63
N LEU A 937 45.13 10.68 -13.44
CA LEU A 937 45.22 9.68 -12.37
C LEU A 937 46.39 10.01 -11.44
N THR A 938 46.13 10.18 -10.14
CA THR A 938 47.21 10.55 -9.18
C THR A 938 47.73 9.39 -8.33
N ASN A 939 47.22 8.18 -8.52
CA ASN A 939 47.73 6.97 -7.87
C ASN A 939 47.50 5.71 -8.74
N VAL A 940 48.20 4.61 -8.41
CA VAL A 940 48.14 3.32 -9.13
C VAL A 940 46.78 2.60 -9.10
N HIS A 941 45.82 3.11 -8.32
CA HIS A 941 44.43 2.66 -8.27
C HIS A 941 43.43 3.78 -8.67
N GLY A 942 43.89 4.81 -9.37
CA GLY A 942 43.01 5.83 -9.96
C GLY A 942 42.04 5.24 -10.99
N LEU A 943 42.37 4.07 -11.56
CA LEU A 943 41.45 3.17 -12.23
C LEU A 943 41.49 1.79 -11.55
N SER A 944 40.43 1.01 -11.75
CA SER A 944 40.33 -0.38 -11.27
C SER A 944 41.14 -1.33 -12.15
N ASP A 945 41.73 -2.38 -11.56
CA ASP A 945 42.52 -3.39 -12.30
C ASP A 945 41.68 -4.20 -13.30
N LYS A 946 40.35 -4.19 -13.15
CA LYS A 946 39.38 -4.91 -13.99
C LYS A 946 38.73 -4.06 -15.08
N THR A 947 38.91 -2.74 -15.10
CA THR A 947 38.23 -1.90 -16.11
C THR A 947 38.85 -2.12 -17.50
N GLU A 948 38.01 -2.24 -18.53
CA GLU A 948 38.44 -1.98 -19.90
C GLU A 948 38.54 -0.46 -20.10
N VAL A 949 39.62 0.04 -20.68
CA VAL A 949 39.83 1.47 -20.95
C VAL A 949 39.80 1.74 -22.45
N THR A 950 39.08 2.79 -22.86
CA THR A 950 39.10 3.31 -24.23
C THR A 950 39.41 4.81 -24.23
N VAL A 951 40.39 5.24 -25.02
CA VAL A 951 40.69 6.67 -25.27
C VAL A 951 40.47 6.96 -26.75
N ALA A 952 39.66 7.96 -27.06
CA ALA A 952 39.39 8.41 -28.42
C ALA A 952 40.50 9.33 -28.97
N ASP A 953 40.58 9.47 -30.29
CA ASP A 953 41.40 10.52 -30.92
C ASP A 953 41.05 11.90 -30.35
N GLY A 954 42.07 12.74 -30.16
CA GLY A 954 41.91 14.05 -29.50
C GLY A 954 41.86 14.03 -27.96
N ALA A 955 41.49 12.92 -27.31
CA ALA A 955 41.34 12.83 -25.85
C ALA A 955 42.61 12.38 -25.10
N MET A 956 42.66 12.55 -23.77
CA MET A 956 43.87 12.31 -22.95
C MET A 956 43.58 11.53 -21.66
N LEU A 957 44.42 10.52 -21.37
CA LEU A 957 44.48 9.81 -20.08
C LEU A 957 45.83 10.09 -19.41
N ASP A 958 45.86 11.07 -18.51
CA ASP A 958 47.05 11.54 -17.79
C ASP A 958 47.39 10.58 -16.61
N LEU A 959 48.66 10.21 -16.49
CA LEU A 959 49.21 9.21 -15.56
C LEU A 959 50.16 9.86 -14.53
N ASN A 960 49.76 11.00 -13.95
CA ASN A 960 50.52 11.73 -12.92
C ASN A 960 50.63 11.01 -11.55
N PHE A 961 51.10 9.76 -11.56
CA PHE A 961 51.42 8.96 -10.37
C PHE A 961 52.87 8.46 -10.38
N THR A 962 53.18 7.47 -9.55
CA THR A 962 54.47 6.76 -9.54
C THR A 962 54.22 5.31 -9.16
N GLY A 963 54.93 4.38 -9.83
CA GLY A 963 54.60 2.95 -9.83
C GLY A 963 53.92 2.51 -11.12
N GLU A 964 53.17 1.42 -11.03
CA GLU A 964 52.60 0.68 -12.15
C GLU A 964 51.11 0.44 -11.95
N MET A 965 50.33 0.47 -13.03
CA MET A 965 48.90 0.23 -13.06
C MET A 965 48.58 -0.95 -14.01
N HIS A 966 47.67 -1.81 -13.57
CA HIS A 966 47.08 -2.87 -14.39
C HIS A 966 45.69 -2.43 -14.86
N LEU A 967 45.30 -2.89 -16.06
CA LEU A 967 43.99 -2.66 -16.66
C LEU A 967 43.53 -3.97 -17.29
N GLY A 968 42.23 -4.23 -17.34
CA GLY A 968 41.69 -5.43 -18.00
C GLY A 968 41.96 -5.42 -19.51
N LYS A 969 41.98 -4.22 -20.11
CA LYS A 969 42.21 -3.97 -21.54
C LYS A 969 42.46 -2.49 -21.78
N LEU A 970 43.20 -2.14 -22.83
CA LEU A 970 43.36 -0.76 -23.31
C LEU A 970 43.10 -0.67 -24.81
N THR A 971 42.25 0.27 -25.22
CA THR A 971 41.91 0.57 -26.62
C THR A 971 42.18 2.04 -26.89
N LEU A 972 42.83 2.33 -28.00
CA LEU A 972 43.38 3.65 -28.34
C LEU A 972 43.06 3.98 -29.80
N ASP A 973 42.20 4.97 -30.07
CA ASP A 973 41.69 5.27 -31.42
C ASP A 973 41.19 4.00 -32.15
N GLY A 974 40.30 3.25 -31.48
CA GLY A 974 39.79 1.96 -31.94
C GLY A 974 40.81 0.81 -32.00
N LYS A 975 42.12 1.08 -31.85
CA LYS A 975 43.20 0.08 -31.91
C LYS A 975 43.43 -0.53 -30.53
N LEU A 976 43.14 -1.82 -30.41
CA LEU A 976 43.44 -2.62 -29.22
C LEU A 976 44.96 -2.62 -28.96
N GLN A 977 45.35 -2.35 -27.72
CA GLN A 977 46.75 -2.46 -27.28
C GLN A 977 47.03 -3.85 -26.70
N PRO A 978 48.30 -4.31 -26.71
CA PRO A 978 48.67 -5.54 -26.02
C PRO A 978 48.32 -5.46 -24.52
N ALA A 979 47.81 -6.56 -23.96
CA ALA A 979 47.56 -6.66 -22.52
C ALA A 979 48.89 -6.61 -21.75
N GLY A 980 48.96 -5.81 -20.69
CA GLY A 980 50.17 -5.62 -19.91
C GLY A 980 50.07 -4.54 -18.84
N THR A 981 51.22 -4.26 -18.21
CA THR A 981 51.38 -3.29 -17.13
C THR A 981 51.82 -1.94 -17.67
N TYR A 982 51.20 -0.85 -17.20
CA TYR A 982 51.49 0.51 -17.65
C TYR A 982 52.19 1.30 -16.52
N SER A 983 53.38 1.87 -16.80
CA SER A 983 54.17 2.63 -15.83
C SER A 983 54.23 4.12 -16.17
N ALA A 984 54.32 4.97 -15.14
CA ALA A 984 54.54 6.41 -15.31
C ALA A 984 55.99 6.78 -15.71
N ALA A 985 56.90 5.81 -15.85
CA ALA A 985 58.34 6.03 -16.05
C ALA A 985 58.82 5.77 -17.49
N THR A 986 58.06 5.06 -18.32
CA THR A 986 58.53 4.48 -19.59
C THR A 986 57.69 4.90 -20.80
N SER A 987 57.67 6.18 -21.15
CA SER A 987 56.95 6.67 -22.35
C SER A 987 57.54 7.96 -22.96
N PRO A 988 58.15 7.88 -24.16
CA PRO A 988 58.38 9.01 -25.05
C PRO A 988 57.18 9.15 -26.04
N LYS A 989 56.76 10.33 -26.54
CA LYS A 989 57.43 11.65 -26.63
C LYS A 989 56.41 12.78 -26.41
N SER A 990 56.68 13.70 -25.47
CA SER A 990 56.32 15.15 -25.43
C SER A 990 54.97 15.65 -26.00
N ILE A 991 54.22 16.58 -25.38
CA ILE A 991 54.58 17.82 -24.67
C ILE A 991 53.46 18.11 -23.64
N LYS A 992 53.66 18.48 -22.37
CA LYS A 992 54.85 18.54 -21.49
C LYS A 992 54.32 18.39 -20.04
N GLY A 993 54.74 17.37 -19.31
CA GLY A 993 54.23 17.05 -17.97
C GLY A 993 54.52 15.60 -17.59
N LYS A 994 54.06 15.15 -16.42
CA LYS A 994 54.22 13.75 -15.96
C LYS A 994 53.16 12.82 -16.59
N GLY A 995 53.48 12.28 -17.77
CA GLY A 995 52.85 11.06 -18.33
C GLY A 995 51.41 11.22 -18.83
N VAL A 996 51.16 10.88 -20.10
CA VAL A 996 49.81 10.82 -20.69
C VAL A 996 49.74 9.71 -21.74
N ILE A 997 48.68 8.93 -21.75
CA ILE A 997 48.28 8.07 -22.87
C ILE A 997 47.26 8.83 -23.73
N LYS A 998 47.56 8.98 -25.01
CA LYS A 998 46.69 9.60 -26.03
C LYS A 998 46.94 8.93 -27.38
N THR A 999 45.92 8.98 -28.26
CA THR A 999 46.07 8.82 -29.70
C THR A 999 45.94 10.14 -30.43
N ASP A 1000 46.86 10.36 -31.37
CA ASP A 1000 46.78 11.40 -32.40
C ASP A 1000 46.68 10.69 -33.77
N GLY A 1001 45.66 11.02 -34.55
CA GLY A 1001 45.46 10.47 -35.89
C GLY A 1001 46.47 10.98 -36.94
N LYS A 1002 47.67 10.37 -37.01
CA LYS A 1002 48.58 10.43 -38.18
C LYS A 1002 49.66 9.34 -38.18
#